data_AF-A0A386HD87-F1
#
_entry.id   AF-A0A386HD87-F1
#
_cell.length_a   1.000
_cell.length_b   1.000
_cell.length_c   1.000
_cell.angle_alpha   90.00
_cell.angle_beta   90.00
_cell.angle_gamma   90.00
#
_symmetry.space_group_name_H-M   'P 1'
#
loop_
_entity.id
_entity.type
_entity.pdbx_description
1 polymer ?
#
loop_
_entity_poly.entity_id
_entity_poly.type
_entity_poly.pdbx_seq_one_letter_code
_entity_poly.pdbx_strand_id
1 'polypeptide(L)'
;MRFAPWLSYLLTQSLLVSHSVSAADESKQDEYVFEDALLRGSTLGLGSISRFNKKDSYEAGKYQVDIYMNSKFVDRIELMFITKGDAVVPCLSVSQLLQAGVNENALENANPEDNCLDFKSLLPASDYHFDYAKLRFDLSVPQLFVKHVPRGYVDPRNLTAGETIGFSNYNLNQYHVSYNKEGIKRSTNSSYLSLNSGINAGMWRFRQQGSLRYDDIRGAGWTSNRLYSQRALPTIGSEITLGETFSSGQFFSSLGFSGIALSTDDRMLPESQRGYAPVVRGIARTNAKVTVYQNNRSIYQSTVSPGPFEFNDLSATNFGGDLTVEIQEADGSISTFQVPFSSVPESLRPGYSRYNFAVGQVRDLGSHEVFSELTYQQGVSNAITANTGVRIASGYQAVMLGGVFTHYIGALGLDATYSHANLPGNINSPDNSDSSRNTKQNGWMARASFSRTFEATNTTLSVAGYRYSTEGYRDLSDVLGIRAASHGKAWSSGTYQQRSRAEISLNQNLNNYGSLYLTASSQDYRNSRKRDTQLQLGYANTLWRNTSFNLAVSQQKTGGGNNEIYFVDPGSGMPAANGANQLATNETVVQMSISFPLGGSPQAPYISAGAVNSRVSGASYQTSLAGVMGDDQSSSYSMDFARSEQTKENTFSGSLQKRLPSTSLSSSASRSPGYWQGSTSARGAVAFHSGGVTLGPYLSDTFALIEAKGASGAKVMYGQGAKIDRFGYALVPTLTPYRYNTITLDPDGMDFNTELQDGERQIAPYAGSAVKVKFRTLSGYPLLVTVKLSDGSQVPMGAVVYSTIGTADNKDGDAPQHVEIGMVGQASQAYLRAEHASGTLLLVWGDAVNESCLLDYDLGTPNNDKQLYKLDALCVVTQH
;
A
#
# COMPACT_ATOMS: atom_id res chain seq x y z
N MET A 1 -32.34 -44.92 -37.82
CA MET A 1 -32.01 -45.40 -39.19
C MET A 1 -30.66 -44.79 -39.52
N ARG A 2 -29.58 -45.59 -39.47
CA ARG A 2 -29.06 -46.41 -40.58
C ARG A 2 -28.65 -45.53 -41.77
N PHE A 3 -27.52 -45.66 -42.43
CA PHE A 3 -26.21 -46.34 -42.30
C PHE A 3 -25.47 -45.95 -43.62
N ALA A 4 -24.16 -46.17 -43.71
CA ALA A 4 -23.26 -46.04 -44.89
C ALA A 4 -23.73 -46.86 -46.14
N PRO A 5 -22.95 -47.20 -47.22
CA PRO A 5 -21.50 -47.05 -47.50
C PRO A 5 -21.10 -46.88 -49.02
N TRP A 6 -19.79 -46.85 -49.31
CA TRP A 6 -19.02 -47.37 -50.49
C TRP A 6 -17.78 -46.48 -50.70
N LEU A 7 -16.52 -46.91 -50.64
CA LEU A 7 -15.81 -48.19 -50.82
C LEU A 7 -15.79 -48.74 -52.26
N SER A 8 -14.68 -48.51 -52.95
CA SER A 8 -14.14 -49.21 -54.13
C SER A 8 -12.70 -48.70 -54.30
N TYR A 9 -11.62 -49.45 -54.52
CA TYR A 9 -11.36 -50.89 -54.59
C TYR A 9 -9.81 -51.04 -54.49
N LEU A 10 -9.36 -52.15 -53.94
CA LEU A 10 -7.96 -52.57 -53.81
C LEU A 10 -7.34 -53.01 -55.16
N LEU A 11 -5.98 -53.09 -55.16
CA LEU A 11 -5.04 -53.75 -56.11
C LEU A 11 -4.70 -52.93 -57.38
N THR A 12 -3.46 -52.68 -57.80
CA THR A 12 -2.16 -53.39 -57.64
C THR A 12 -0.98 -52.47 -58.05
N GLN A 13 0.16 -52.62 -57.36
CA GLN A 13 1.56 -52.53 -57.81
C GLN A 13 2.06 -51.35 -58.66
N SER A 14 2.98 -50.53 -58.11
CA SER A 14 4.42 -50.54 -58.49
C SER A 14 5.23 -49.44 -57.78
N LEU A 15 6.31 -49.89 -57.13
CA LEU A 15 7.60 -49.24 -56.93
C LEU A 15 7.65 -47.77 -56.42
N LEU A 16 7.67 -47.63 -55.10
CA LEU A 16 8.64 -46.76 -54.42
C LEU A 16 9.18 -47.51 -53.19
N VAL A 17 10.33 -48.13 -53.39
CA VAL A 17 11.15 -48.75 -52.34
C VAL A 17 11.85 -47.61 -51.60
N SER A 18 11.39 -47.27 -50.40
CA SER A 18 12.17 -46.52 -49.42
C SER A 18 12.42 -47.45 -48.24
N HIS A 19 13.69 -47.79 -48.08
CA HIS A 19 14.19 -48.85 -47.22
C HIS A 19 13.68 -48.73 -45.79
N SER A 20 13.05 -49.81 -45.32
CA SER A 20 13.24 -50.29 -43.97
C SER A 20 14.74 -50.44 -43.73
N VAL A 21 15.34 -49.40 -43.18
CA VAL A 21 16.58 -49.52 -42.42
C VAL A 21 16.15 -50.26 -41.15
N SER A 22 16.23 -51.60 -41.18
CA SER A 22 16.72 -52.31 -39.99
C SER A 22 18.08 -51.70 -39.73
N ALA A 23 18.12 -50.66 -38.90
CA ALA A 23 19.34 -50.32 -38.23
C ALA A 23 19.69 -51.58 -37.44
N ALA A 24 20.83 -52.14 -37.80
CA ALA A 24 21.42 -53.26 -37.13
C ALA A 24 21.38 -53.03 -35.62
N ASP A 25 21.31 -54.14 -34.92
CA ASP A 25 21.62 -54.28 -33.51
C ASP A 25 23.05 -53.76 -33.25
N GLU A 26 23.16 -52.44 -33.09
CA GLU A 26 24.29 -51.66 -32.57
C GLU A 26 23.60 -50.42 -31.95
N SER A 27 23.38 -50.38 -30.65
CA SER A 27 24.46 -50.24 -29.69
C SER A 27 24.18 -51.13 -28.47
N LYS A 28 25.01 -52.15 -28.24
CA LYS A 28 26.00 -52.03 -27.14
C LYS A 28 26.25 -50.54 -26.92
N GLN A 29 25.59 -49.92 -25.94
CA GLN A 29 26.01 -48.60 -25.49
C GLN A 29 27.53 -48.65 -25.45
N ASP A 30 28.18 -47.82 -26.26
CA ASP A 30 29.59 -47.55 -26.08
C ASP A 30 29.69 -47.08 -24.64
N GLU A 31 29.98 -48.01 -23.74
CA GLU A 31 30.45 -47.71 -22.41
C GLU A 31 31.70 -46.88 -22.72
N TYR A 32 31.60 -45.56 -22.54
CA TYR A 32 32.72 -44.66 -22.77
C TYR A 32 33.76 -45.04 -21.73
N VAL A 33 34.63 -45.99 -22.09
CA VAL A 33 35.69 -46.48 -21.24
C VAL A 33 36.88 -45.58 -21.49
N PHE A 34 37.21 -44.74 -20.52
CA PHE A 34 38.51 -44.11 -20.47
C PHE A 34 39.56 -45.22 -20.37
N GLU A 35 40.43 -45.31 -21.38
CA GLU A 35 41.51 -46.29 -21.43
C GLU A 35 42.65 -45.83 -20.49
N ASP A 36 42.79 -46.48 -19.34
CA ASP A 36 43.78 -46.16 -18.31
C ASP A 36 45.23 -46.12 -18.85
N ALA A 37 45.51 -46.85 -19.94
CA ALA A 37 46.83 -46.91 -20.59
C ALA A 37 47.23 -45.59 -21.30
N LEU A 38 46.31 -44.67 -21.56
CA LEU A 38 46.59 -43.38 -22.21
C LEU A 38 47.15 -42.32 -21.23
N LEU A 39 47.08 -42.56 -19.92
CA LEU A 39 47.57 -41.64 -18.87
C LEU A 39 48.95 -42.05 -18.31
N ARG A 40 49.87 -42.45 -19.19
CA ARG A 40 51.25 -42.81 -18.81
C ARG A 40 51.97 -41.64 -18.13
N GLY A 41 52.39 -41.83 -16.88
CA GLY A 41 53.14 -40.85 -16.09
C GLY A 41 52.35 -40.20 -14.95
N SER A 42 51.05 -40.46 -14.82
CA SER A 42 50.28 -40.03 -13.65
C SER A 42 50.44 -41.01 -12.47
N THR A 43 50.37 -40.51 -11.23
CA THR A 43 50.42 -41.32 -10.00
C THR A 43 49.12 -42.11 -9.74
N LEU A 44 48.11 -41.97 -10.60
CA LEU A 44 46.83 -42.67 -10.52
C LEU A 44 47.02 -44.04 -11.18
N GLY A 45 47.07 -45.10 -10.37
CA GLY A 45 47.34 -46.47 -10.84
C GLY A 45 46.30 -47.00 -11.84
N LEU A 46 46.75 -47.85 -12.76
CA LEU A 46 45.92 -48.64 -13.69
C LEU A 46 44.83 -49.38 -12.88
N GLY A 47 43.57 -49.02 -13.08
CA GLY A 47 42.40 -49.50 -12.33
C GLY A 47 41.61 -48.41 -11.61
N SER A 48 42.21 -47.23 -11.37
CA SER A 48 41.58 -46.10 -10.66
C SER A 48 40.66 -45.24 -11.53
N ILE A 49 40.60 -45.45 -12.84
CA ILE A 49 39.83 -44.60 -13.76
C ILE A 49 38.53 -45.29 -14.24
N SER A 50 38.47 -46.62 -14.14
CA SER A 50 37.25 -47.42 -14.45
C SER A 50 35.99 -46.94 -13.72
N ARG A 51 36.13 -46.32 -12.53
CA ARG A 51 35.02 -45.72 -11.75
C ARG A 51 34.38 -44.49 -12.39
N PHE A 52 35.08 -43.77 -13.26
CA PHE A 52 34.55 -42.61 -13.99
C PHE A 52 33.80 -43.01 -15.27
N ASN A 53 33.86 -44.29 -15.64
CA ASN A 53 33.12 -44.85 -16.79
C ASN A 53 31.66 -45.19 -16.42
N LYS A 54 31.28 -45.08 -15.14
CA LYS A 54 29.90 -45.24 -14.68
C LYS A 54 29.18 -43.89 -14.66
N LYS A 55 28.06 -43.79 -15.36
CA LYS A 55 27.19 -42.61 -15.33
C LYS A 55 26.74 -42.31 -13.89
N ASP A 56 26.82 -41.04 -13.48
CA ASP A 56 26.43 -40.54 -12.15
C ASP A 56 27.16 -41.19 -10.96
N SER A 57 28.40 -41.66 -11.17
CA SER A 57 29.25 -42.25 -10.12
C SER A 57 30.14 -41.20 -9.45
N TYR A 58 29.93 -40.98 -8.15
CA TYR A 58 30.74 -40.12 -7.28
C TYR A 58 31.01 -40.83 -5.94
N GLU A 59 32.10 -40.45 -5.26
CA GLU A 59 32.52 -41.10 -4.02
C GLU A 59 31.75 -40.56 -2.79
N ALA A 60 31.68 -41.36 -1.73
CA ALA A 60 31.22 -40.86 -0.44
C ALA A 60 32.26 -39.89 0.13
N GLY A 61 31.81 -38.77 0.68
CA GLY A 61 32.69 -37.71 1.11
C GLY A 61 31.95 -36.40 1.34
N LYS A 62 32.71 -35.37 1.72
CA LYS A 62 32.20 -34.01 1.90
C LYS A 62 32.48 -33.21 0.63
N TYR A 63 31.43 -32.60 0.09
CA TYR A 63 31.53 -31.75 -1.10
C TYR A 63 30.96 -30.37 -0.80
N GLN A 64 31.65 -29.34 -1.26
CA GLN A 64 31.10 -27.98 -1.34
C GLN A 64 30.21 -27.93 -2.57
N VAL A 65 28.91 -27.73 -2.36
CA VAL A 65 27.91 -27.77 -3.42
C VAL A 65 27.04 -26.53 -3.43
N ASP A 66 26.66 -26.10 -4.63
CA ASP A 66 25.64 -25.08 -4.84
C ASP A 66 24.26 -25.75 -4.71
N ILE A 67 23.51 -25.43 -3.66
CA ILE A 67 22.15 -25.92 -3.47
C ILE A 67 21.17 -25.06 -4.26
N TYR A 68 20.33 -25.76 -5.02
CA TYR A 68 19.19 -25.21 -5.72
C TYR A 68 17.90 -25.79 -5.14
N MET A 69 16.95 -24.95 -4.80
CA MET A 69 15.59 -25.36 -4.38
C MET A 69 14.63 -25.02 -5.51
N ASN A 70 13.97 -26.02 -6.09
CA ASN A 70 13.06 -25.87 -7.22
C ASN A 70 13.68 -25.01 -8.36
N SER A 71 14.93 -25.34 -8.72
CA SER A 71 15.74 -24.67 -9.75
C SER A 71 16.19 -23.23 -9.44
N LYS A 72 16.00 -22.74 -8.20
CA LYS A 72 16.54 -21.45 -7.74
C LYS A 72 17.75 -21.67 -6.85
N PHE A 73 18.85 -20.98 -7.16
CA PHE A 73 20.02 -20.97 -6.30
C PHE A 73 19.65 -20.45 -4.90
N VAL A 74 20.06 -21.18 -3.87
CA VAL A 74 19.80 -20.82 -2.46
C VAL A 74 21.09 -20.39 -1.79
N ASP A 75 22.06 -21.30 -1.72
CA ASP A 75 23.31 -21.09 -1.01
C ASP A 75 24.38 -22.11 -1.44
N ARG A 76 25.63 -21.90 -1.03
CA ARG A 76 26.74 -22.85 -1.17
C ARG A 76 27.03 -23.49 0.19
N ILE A 77 26.87 -24.81 0.30
CA ILE A 77 27.07 -25.51 1.58
C ILE A 77 27.94 -26.77 1.43
N GLU A 78 28.50 -27.21 2.55
CA GLU A 78 29.15 -28.52 2.64
C GLU A 78 28.07 -29.61 2.85
N LEU A 79 27.90 -30.50 1.88
CA LEU A 79 27.07 -31.70 2.01
C LEU A 79 27.93 -32.94 2.20
N MET A 80 27.52 -33.82 3.12
CA MET A 80 28.10 -35.14 3.31
C MET A 80 27.33 -36.16 2.49
N PHE A 81 28.04 -36.96 1.72
CA PHE A 81 27.49 -38.09 0.97
C PHE A 81 27.98 -39.39 1.58
N ILE A 82 27.09 -40.34 1.83
CA ILE A 82 27.38 -41.64 2.41
C ILE A 82 26.99 -42.77 1.47
N THR A 83 27.67 -43.91 1.58
CA THR A 83 27.32 -45.12 0.85
C THR A 83 26.21 -45.86 1.58
N LYS A 84 25.04 -46.04 0.95
CA LYS A 84 23.92 -46.82 1.47
C LYS A 84 23.55 -47.90 0.46
N GLY A 85 24.09 -49.11 0.66
CA GLY A 85 24.05 -50.18 -0.34
C GLY A 85 25.03 -49.90 -1.49
N ASP A 86 24.60 -50.08 -2.74
CA ASP A 86 25.40 -49.78 -3.94
C ASP A 86 25.28 -48.31 -4.42
N ALA A 87 24.51 -47.48 -3.71
CA ALA A 87 24.25 -46.08 -4.06
C ALA A 87 24.90 -45.11 -3.05
N VAL A 88 25.40 -43.99 -3.55
CA VAL A 88 25.86 -42.86 -2.73
C VAL A 88 24.71 -41.87 -2.59
N VAL A 89 24.36 -41.55 -1.35
CA VAL A 89 23.21 -40.68 -1.01
C VAL A 89 23.67 -39.48 -0.18
N PRO A 90 23.04 -38.30 -0.36
CA PRO A 90 23.31 -37.13 0.48
C PRO A 90 22.72 -37.34 1.88
N CYS A 91 23.44 -36.90 2.90
CA CYS A 91 22.94 -36.73 4.25
C CYS A 91 22.57 -35.26 4.45
N LEU A 92 21.27 -35.02 4.67
CA LEU A 92 20.73 -33.70 4.96
C LEU A 92 20.33 -33.66 6.44
N SER A 93 20.82 -32.64 7.14
CA SER A 93 20.40 -32.31 8.51
C SER A 93 19.19 -31.37 8.50
N VAL A 94 18.50 -31.25 9.65
CA VAL A 94 17.38 -30.29 9.81
C VAL A 94 17.83 -28.86 9.48
N SER A 95 19.01 -28.44 9.97
CA SER A 95 19.54 -27.09 9.74
C SER A 95 19.80 -26.82 8.25
N GLN A 96 20.34 -27.80 7.51
CA GLN A 96 20.55 -27.68 6.06
C GLN A 96 19.24 -27.62 5.28
N LEU A 97 18.20 -28.37 5.69
CA LEU A 97 16.88 -28.29 5.06
C LEU A 97 16.21 -26.94 5.31
N LEU A 98 16.29 -26.41 6.53
CA LEU A 98 15.80 -25.07 6.87
C LEU A 98 16.55 -23.98 6.09
N GLN A 99 17.88 -24.10 5.98
CA GLN A 99 18.71 -23.19 5.18
C GLN A 99 18.38 -23.28 3.67
N ALA A 100 18.11 -24.49 3.16
CA ALA A 100 17.66 -24.71 1.79
C ALA A 100 16.24 -24.15 1.52
N GLY A 101 15.51 -23.74 2.57
CA GLY A 101 14.20 -23.09 2.46
C GLY A 101 13.01 -24.02 2.69
N VAL A 102 13.19 -25.19 3.30
CA VAL A 102 12.08 -26.05 3.75
C VAL A 102 11.36 -25.38 4.93
N ASN A 103 10.04 -25.51 4.96
CA ASN A 103 9.19 -24.96 6.01
C ASN A 103 9.43 -25.70 7.34
N GLU A 104 9.58 -24.94 8.43
CA GLU A 104 9.77 -25.47 9.79
C GLU A 104 8.66 -26.46 10.19
N ASN A 105 7.41 -26.14 9.86
CA ASN A 105 6.26 -27.01 10.18
C ASN A 105 6.34 -28.38 9.49
N ALA A 106 7.01 -28.47 8.34
CA ALA A 106 7.19 -29.74 7.62
C ALA A 106 8.25 -30.64 8.30
N LEU A 107 9.07 -30.07 9.19
CA LEU A 107 10.18 -30.73 9.88
C LEU A 107 9.91 -30.95 11.37
N GLU A 108 8.71 -30.63 11.88
CA GLU A 108 8.36 -30.76 13.32
C GLU A 108 8.58 -32.18 13.88
N ASN A 109 8.40 -33.21 13.05
CA ASN A 109 8.58 -34.61 13.44
C ASN A 109 10.01 -35.14 13.21
N ALA A 110 10.93 -34.32 12.71
CA ALA A 110 12.34 -34.70 12.52
C ALA A 110 13.11 -34.57 13.84
N ASN A 111 14.03 -35.50 14.09
CA ASN A 111 14.97 -35.36 15.20
C ASN A 111 16.02 -34.27 14.84
N PRO A 112 16.14 -33.16 15.60
CA PRO A 112 17.09 -32.09 15.31
C PRO A 112 18.56 -32.50 15.37
N GLU A 113 18.89 -33.57 16.11
CA GLU A 113 20.25 -34.08 16.25
C GLU A 113 20.65 -35.09 15.16
N ASP A 114 19.70 -35.50 14.31
CA ASP A 114 20.00 -36.41 13.21
C ASP A 114 20.61 -35.64 12.02
N ASN A 115 21.85 -36.01 11.69
CA ASN A 115 22.62 -35.40 10.61
C ASN A 115 22.40 -36.08 9.25
N CYS A 116 21.60 -37.15 9.19
CA CYS A 116 21.30 -37.86 7.94
C CYS A 116 19.84 -38.31 7.87
N LEU A 117 18.94 -37.33 7.69
CA LEU A 117 17.50 -37.58 7.63
C LEU A 117 17.10 -38.34 6.36
N ASP A 118 16.14 -39.26 6.50
CA ASP A 118 15.48 -39.86 5.34
C ASP A 118 14.49 -38.86 4.72
N PHE A 119 15.04 -38.01 3.85
CA PHE A 119 14.35 -36.93 3.13
C PHE A 119 13.04 -37.37 2.47
N LYS A 120 12.98 -38.57 1.87
CA LYS A 120 11.78 -39.06 1.15
C LYS A 120 10.66 -39.48 2.10
N SER A 121 11.01 -39.98 3.28
CA SER A 121 10.02 -40.33 4.32
C SER A 121 9.42 -39.08 4.98
N LEU A 122 10.23 -38.03 5.12
CA LEU A 122 9.85 -36.80 5.82
C LEU A 122 9.06 -35.84 4.92
N LEU A 123 9.43 -35.75 3.64
CA LEU A 123 8.79 -34.88 2.65
C LEU A 123 8.29 -35.71 1.45
N PRO A 124 7.07 -36.27 1.52
CA PRO A 124 6.50 -37.07 0.44
C PRO A 124 6.46 -36.31 -0.89
N ALA A 125 6.68 -37.01 -2.00
CA ALA A 125 6.77 -36.44 -3.35
C ALA A 125 7.92 -35.43 -3.57
N SER A 126 8.95 -35.45 -2.70
CA SER A 126 10.19 -34.71 -2.93
C SER A 126 11.26 -35.60 -3.56
N ASP A 127 12.12 -35.01 -4.37
CA ASP A 127 13.26 -35.70 -4.99
C ASP A 127 14.50 -34.80 -4.99
N TYR A 128 15.67 -35.39 -5.26
CA TYR A 128 16.90 -34.63 -5.40
C TYR A 128 17.74 -35.16 -6.57
N HIS A 129 18.55 -34.28 -7.15
CA HIS A 129 19.52 -34.61 -8.19
C HIS A 129 20.84 -33.92 -7.89
N PHE A 130 21.94 -34.66 -7.95
CA PHE A 130 23.29 -34.12 -7.75
C PHE A 130 24.06 -34.18 -9.07
N ASP A 131 24.34 -33.01 -9.65
CA ASP A 131 25.23 -32.85 -10.78
C ASP A 131 26.67 -32.66 -10.27
N TYR A 132 27.38 -33.78 -10.16
CA TYR A 132 28.75 -33.82 -9.64
C TYR A 132 29.73 -32.93 -10.43
N ALA A 133 29.57 -32.84 -11.76
CA ALA A 133 30.48 -32.07 -12.61
C ALA A 133 30.38 -30.56 -12.37
N LYS A 134 29.20 -30.08 -11.97
CA LYS A 134 28.97 -28.66 -11.60
C LYS A 134 29.00 -28.42 -10.10
N LEU A 135 29.15 -29.47 -9.28
CA LEU A 135 28.95 -29.43 -7.84
C LEU A 135 27.60 -28.79 -7.47
N ARG A 136 26.53 -29.17 -8.20
CA ARG A 136 25.20 -28.60 -8.06
C ARG A 136 24.24 -29.63 -7.49
N PHE A 137 23.54 -29.26 -6.43
CA PHE A 137 22.56 -30.12 -5.76
C PHE A 137 21.15 -29.53 -5.89
N ASP A 138 20.32 -30.12 -6.74
CA ASP A 138 18.95 -29.72 -7.00
C ASP A 138 17.97 -30.47 -6.10
N LEU A 139 17.30 -29.74 -5.21
CA LEU A 139 16.17 -30.20 -4.42
C LEU A 139 14.86 -29.86 -5.13
N SER A 140 14.04 -30.87 -5.38
CA SER A 140 12.65 -30.71 -5.83
C SER A 140 11.73 -31.02 -4.67
N VAL A 141 11.17 -29.97 -4.05
CA VAL A 141 10.29 -30.08 -2.89
C VAL A 141 8.93 -29.49 -3.25
N PRO A 142 7.81 -30.20 -3.00
CA PRO A 142 6.46 -29.67 -3.21
C PRO A 142 6.28 -28.31 -2.53
N GLN A 143 5.63 -27.36 -3.22
CA GLN A 143 5.53 -25.96 -2.77
C GLN A 143 4.91 -25.84 -1.37
N LEU A 144 4.06 -26.78 -0.95
CA LEU A 144 3.47 -26.85 0.38
C LEU A 144 4.51 -26.97 1.52
N PHE A 145 5.65 -27.61 1.26
CA PHE A 145 6.72 -27.82 2.23
C PHE A 145 7.86 -26.81 2.11
N VAL A 146 7.80 -25.86 1.18
CA VAL A 146 8.79 -24.81 1.02
C VAL A 146 8.32 -23.55 1.75
N LYS A 147 9.24 -22.84 2.42
CA LYS A 147 8.99 -21.55 3.04
C LYS A 147 8.54 -20.55 1.98
N HIS A 148 7.25 -20.27 1.94
CA HIS A 148 6.68 -19.34 0.98
C HIS A 148 6.97 -17.90 1.42
N VAL A 149 7.72 -17.16 0.62
CA VAL A 149 7.88 -15.72 0.77
C VAL A 149 6.87 -15.05 -0.15
N PRO A 150 5.72 -14.57 0.38
CA PRO A 150 4.66 -14.01 -0.45
C PRO A 150 5.13 -12.72 -1.13
N ARG A 151 4.52 -12.39 -2.27
CA ARG A 151 4.85 -11.15 -3.00
C ARG A 151 4.62 -9.93 -2.12
N GLY A 152 5.60 -9.03 -2.08
CA GLY A 152 5.56 -7.84 -1.24
C GLY A 152 5.90 -8.09 0.23
N TYR A 153 6.39 -9.28 0.60
CA TYR A 153 6.93 -9.55 1.92
C TYR A 153 8.13 -8.63 2.22
N VAL A 154 8.14 -8.07 3.42
CA VAL A 154 9.26 -7.33 3.97
C VAL A 154 9.77 -8.10 5.18
N ASP A 155 11.07 -8.38 5.18
CA ASP A 155 11.72 -8.97 6.35
C ASP A 155 11.57 -8.02 7.56
N PRO A 156 11.03 -8.47 8.71
CA PRO A 156 10.91 -7.64 9.90
C PRO A 156 12.21 -6.97 10.36
N ARG A 157 13.38 -7.55 10.03
CA ARG A 157 14.70 -6.96 10.31
C ARG A 157 14.99 -5.70 9.50
N ASN A 158 14.36 -5.55 8.35
CA ASN A 158 14.49 -4.37 7.48
C ASN A 158 13.49 -3.26 7.84
N LEU A 159 12.53 -3.54 8.74
CA LEU A 159 11.58 -2.54 9.20
C LEU A 159 12.27 -1.56 10.16
N THR A 160 12.16 -0.26 9.87
CA THR A 160 12.74 0.80 10.68
C THR A 160 11.68 1.65 11.37
N ALA A 161 11.93 1.97 12.65
CA ALA A 161 11.13 2.91 13.43
C ALA A 161 11.35 4.38 13.00
N GLY A 162 12.39 4.62 12.20
CA GLY A 162 12.81 5.95 11.80
C GLY A 162 13.61 6.68 12.89
N GLU A 163 13.72 8.00 12.76
CA GLU A 163 14.42 8.87 13.70
C GLU A 163 13.42 9.59 14.62
N THR A 164 13.91 10.06 15.76
CA THR A 164 13.16 10.97 16.61
C THR A 164 12.94 12.31 15.90
N ILE A 165 11.68 12.65 15.65
CA ILE A 165 11.29 13.88 14.94
C ILE A 165 9.98 14.42 15.51
N GLY A 166 9.90 15.75 15.61
CA GLY A 166 8.64 16.46 15.84
C GLY A 166 8.11 17.00 14.51
N PHE A 167 6.80 17.01 14.31
CA PHE A 167 6.22 17.66 13.13
C PHE A 167 4.87 18.27 13.46
N SER A 168 4.48 19.25 12.64
CA SER A 168 3.15 19.86 12.67
C SER A 168 2.68 20.12 11.26
N ASN A 169 1.65 19.39 10.86
CA ASN A 169 0.87 19.70 9.67
C ASN A 169 -0.08 20.85 9.97
N TYR A 170 -0.13 21.84 9.08
CA TYR A 170 -1.06 22.96 9.19
C TYR A 170 -1.99 23.01 7.97
N ASN A 171 -3.24 23.37 8.22
CA ASN A 171 -4.20 23.74 7.20
C ASN A 171 -4.92 25.00 7.66
N LEU A 172 -4.50 26.14 7.10
CA LEU A 172 -5.06 27.45 7.35
C LEU A 172 -6.04 27.79 6.23
N ASN A 173 -7.25 28.21 6.58
CA ASN A 173 -8.24 28.70 5.64
C ASN A 173 -8.79 30.04 6.13
N GLN A 174 -8.77 31.03 5.26
CA GLN A 174 -9.36 32.34 5.47
C GLN A 174 -10.50 32.52 4.48
N TYR A 175 -11.68 32.83 4.99
CA TYR A 175 -12.87 33.03 4.19
C TYR A 175 -13.57 34.33 4.56
N HIS A 176 -13.99 35.05 3.53
CA HIS A 176 -14.78 36.27 3.64
C HIS A 176 -15.99 36.15 2.75
N VAL A 177 -17.16 36.49 3.28
CA VAL A 177 -18.37 36.66 2.49
C VAL A 177 -19.07 37.96 2.85
N SER A 178 -19.57 38.63 1.82
CA SER A 178 -20.41 39.80 1.95
C SER A 178 -21.71 39.57 1.20
N TYR A 179 -22.81 39.61 1.93
CA TYR A 179 -24.16 39.50 1.41
C TYR A 179 -24.72 40.89 1.13
N ASN A 180 -25.33 41.04 -0.04
CA ASN A 180 -26.04 42.24 -0.43
C ASN A 180 -27.34 41.82 -1.12
N LYS A 181 -28.34 41.45 -0.31
CA LYS A 181 -29.65 40.99 -0.79
C LYS A 181 -30.74 41.77 -0.06
N GLU A 182 -31.69 42.31 -0.82
CA GLU A 182 -32.87 43.02 -0.30
C GLU A 182 -32.54 44.16 0.68
N GLY A 183 -31.43 44.89 0.46
CA GLY A 183 -31.03 46.03 1.27
C GLY A 183 -30.31 45.70 2.59
N ILE A 184 -30.23 44.41 2.96
CA ILE A 184 -29.48 43.95 4.13
C ILE A 184 -28.02 43.68 3.70
N LYS A 185 -27.10 44.47 4.25
CA LYS A 185 -25.66 44.27 4.09
C LYS A 185 -25.10 43.57 5.31
N ARG A 186 -24.53 42.38 5.10
CA ARG A 186 -23.85 41.64 6.17
C ARG A 186 -22.56 41.05 5.63
N SER A 187 -21.46 41.31 6.33
CA SER A 187 -20.19 40.63 6.10
C SER A 187 -19.93 39.61 7.19
N THR A 188 -19.22 38.54 6.86
CA THR A 188 -18.73 37.58 7.84
C THR A 188 -17.35 37.12 7.42
N ASN A 189 -16.39 37.29 8.31
CA ASN A 189 -15.07 36.70 8.22
C ASN A 189 -15.04 35.41 9.05
N SER A 190 -14.37 34.40 8.53
CA SER A 190 -14.06 33.19 9.27
C SER A 190 -12.64 32.73 8.97
N SER A 191 -11.90 32.44 10.03
CA SER A 191 -10.57 31.85 9.97
C SER A 191 -10.62 30.45 10.58
N TYR A 192 -9.97 29.51 9.94
CA TYR A 192 -9.86 28.14 10.43
C TYR A 192 -8.42 27.67 10.31
N LEU A 193 -7.86 27.16 11.41
CA LEU A 193 -6.55 26.56 11.45
C LEU A 193 -6.66 25.15 12.03
N SER A 194 -6.39 24.13 11.22
CA SER A 194 -6.22 22.76 11.70
C SER A 194 -4.74 22.45 11.88
N LEU A 195 -4.40 21.92 13.05
CA LEU A 195 -3.06 21.47 13.40
C LEU A 195 -3.09 19.96 13.71
N ASN A 196 -2.29 19.21 12.96
CA ASN A 196 -2.04 17.80 13.19
C ASN A 196 -0.57 17.61 13.51
N SER A 197 -0.26 17.56 14.79
CA SER A 197 1.09 17.52 15.32
C SER A 197 1.46 16.13 15.79
N GLY A 198 2.74 15.79 15.75
CA GLY A 198 3.23 14.51 16.23
C GLY A 198 4.68 14.56 16.66
N ILE A 199 5.02 13.65 17.57
CA ILE A 199 6.40 13.38 17.97
C ILE A 199 6.61 11.88 17.82
N ASN A 200 7.64 11.49 17.08
CA ASN A 200 8.09 10.12 17.00
C ASN A 200 9.32 9.96 17.90
N ALA A 201 9.33 8.91 18.73
CA ALA A 201 10.45 8.56 19.59
C ALA A 201 10.59 7.02 19.60
N GLY A 202 11.51 6.51 18.78
CA GLY A 202 11.56 5.08 18.47
C GLY A 202 10.23 4.57 17.92
N MET A 203 9.70 3.49 18.49
CA MET A 203 8.43 2.89 18.07
C MET A 203 7.19 3.61 18.60
N TRP A 204 7.36 4.59 19.51
CA TRP A 204 6.24 5.36 20.07
C TRP A 204 5.94 6.58 19.21
N ARG A 205 4.67 6.79 18.94
CA ARG A 205 4.15 7.84 18.07
C ARG A 205 3.10 8.62 18.82
N PHE A 206 3.49 9.78 19.31
CA PHE A 206 2.56 10.71 19.93
C PHE A 206 1.88 11.55 18.84
N ARG A 207 0.57 11.75 18.95
CA ARG A 207 -0.25 12.47 17.98
C ARG A 207 -1.23 13.39 18.70
N GLN A 208 -1.30 14.63 18.23
CA GLN A 208 -2.26 15.63 18.67
C GLN A 208 -2.97 16.19 17.44
N GLN A 209 -4.30 16.15 17.47
CA GLN A 209 -5.16 16.71 16.43
C GLN A 209 -6.04 17.77 17.06
N GLY A 210 -6.02 18.97 16.50
CA GLY A 210 -6.83 20.07 16.99
C GLY A 210 -7.17 21.09 15.90
N SER A 211 -8.15 21.92 16.19
CA SER A 211 -8.55 23.00 15.30
C SER A 211 -8.87 24.27 16.08
N LEU A 212 -8.39 25.40 15.56
CA LEU A 212 -8.77 26.73 15.96
C LEU A 212 -9.77 27.26 14.94
N ARG A 213 -10.94 27.70 15.41
CA ARG A 213 -11.92 28.40 14.59
C ARG A 213 -12.09 29.81 15.14
N TYR A 214 -12.12 30.79 14.25
CA TYR A 214 -12.52 32.16 14.53
C TYR A 214 -13.63 32.57 13.56
N ASP A 215 -14.68 33.21 14.08
CA ASP A 215 -15.64 33.94 13.25
C ASP A 215 -16.13 35.21 13.97
N ASP A 216 -16.55 36.22 13.19
CA ASP A 216 -16.92 37.54 13.72
C ASP A 216 -18.08 37.49 14.74
N ILE A 217 -18.86 36.42 14.77
CA ILE A 217 -20.03 36.27 15.64
C ILE A 217 -19.64 35.57 16.95
N ARG A 218 -18.75 34.57 16.88
CA ARG A 218 -18.44 33.65 17.99
C ARG A 218 -17.06 33.87 18.61
N GLY A 219 -16.21 34.68 17.99
CA GLY A 219 -14.82 34.85 18.41
C GLY A 219 -13.99 33.60 18.15
N ALA A 220 -12.86 33.46 18.86
CA ALA A 220 -11.93 32.35 18.70
C ALA A 220 -12.23 31.19 19.66
N GLY A 221 -12.29 29.96 19.14
CA GLY A 221 -12.45 28.74 19.91
C GLY A 221 -11.48 27.64 19.46
N TRP A 222 -10.75 27.06 20.42
CA TRP A 222 -9.89 25.90 20.19
C TRP A 222 -10.61 24.62 20.56
N THR A 223 -10.60 23.63 19.67
CA THR A 223 -11.13 22.29 19.91
C THR A 223 -9.99 21.28 19.80
N SER A 224 -9.75 20.51 20.87
CA SER A 224 -8.87 19.35 20.83
C SER A 224 -9.67 18.14 20.38
N ASN A 225 -9.33 17.58 19.21
CA ASN A 225 -10.05 16.46 18.63
C ASN A 225 -9.54 15.12 19.16
N ARG A 226 -8.22 14.91 19.16
CA ARG A 226 -7.59 13.67 19.63
C ARG A 226 -6.20 13.92 20.20
N LEU A 227 -5.89 13.27 21.31
CA LEU A 227 -4.56 13.15 21.87
C LEU A 227 -4.26 11.68 22.19
N TYR A 228 -3.30 11.07 21.50
CA TYR A 228 -2.99 9.66 21.70
C TYR A 228 -1.53 9.34 21.42
N SER A 229 -1.09 8.20 21.94
CA SER A 229 0.20 7.58 21.65
C SER A 229 -0.04 6.18 21.13
N GLN A 230 0.61 5.82 20.03
CA GLN A 230 0.48 4.49 19.43
C GLN A 230 1.83 3.81 19.26
N ARG A 231 1.84 2.47 19.28
CA ARG A 231 3.01 1.63 19.10
C ARG A 231 2.65 0.34 18.36
N ALA A 232 3.41 0.03 17.31
CA ALA A 232 3.31 -1.24 16.61
C ALA A 232 3.92 -2.39 17.44
N LEU A 233 3.28 -3.56 17.40
CA LEU A 233 3.65 -4.82 18.04
C LEU A 233 3.76 -5.93 16.96
N PRO A 234 4.88 -6.01 16.24
CA PRO A 234 5.01 -6.88 15.06
C PRO A 234 4.93 -8.38 15.37
N THR A 235 5.35 -8.79 16.57
CA THR A 235 5.32 -10.19 17.03
C THR A 235 3.92 -10.80 17.05
N ILE A 236 2.88 -9.96 17.20
CA ILE A 236 1.47 -10.36 17.22
C ILE A 236 0.66 -9.65 16.12
N GLY A 237 1.32 -9.06 15.13
CA GLY A 237 0.65 -8.40 14.01
C GLY A 237 -0.32 -7.28 14.42
N SER A 238 -0.04 -6.52 15.50
CA SER A 238 -1.01 -5.60 16.12
C SER A 238 -0.46 -4.22 16.41
N GLU A 239 -1.34 -3.27 16.71
CA GLU A 239 -1.00 -1.93 17.20
C GLU A 239 -1.73 -1.65 18.52
N ILE A 240 -1.00 -1.11 19.49
CA ILE A 240 -1.58 -0.60 20.74
C ILE A 240 -1.70 0.93 20.65
N THR A 241 -2.86 1.45 21.03
CA THR A 241 -3.16 2.89 21.12
C THR A 241 -3.56 3.25 22.54
N LEU A 242 -2.95 4.29 23.10
CA LEU A 242 -3.20 4.84 24.42
C LEU A 242 -3.69 6.29 24.30
N GLY A 243 -4.80 6.65 24.93
CA GLY A 243 -5.39 7.98 24.88
C GLY A 243 -6.70 8.00 24.08
N GLU A 244 -6.93 9.08 23.33
CA GLU A 244 -8.20 9.35 22.65
C GLU A 244 -8.29 8.67 21.26
N THR A 245 -9.20 7.70 21.14
CA THR A 245 -9.39 6.90 19.92
C THR A 245 -10.85 6.47 19.74
N PHE A 246 -11.13 5.67 18.71
CA PHE A 246 -12.46 5.13 18.41
C PHE A 246 -12.45 3.61 18.48
N SER A 247 -13.58 2.99 18.86
CA SER A 247 -13.76 1.54 18.74
C SER A 247 -13.97 1.11 17.28
N SER A 248 -13.77 -0.19 17.01
CA SER A 248 -13.67 -0.75 15.65
C SER A 248 -14.84 -0.42 14.71
N GLY A 249 -16.06 -0.32 15.24
CA GLY A 249 -17.26 -0.03 14.44
C GLY A 249 -17.71 -1.16 13.50
N GLN A 250 -17.08 -2.33 13.53
CA GLN A 250 -17.36 -3.44 12.61
C GLN A 250 -18.70 -4.13 12.93
N PHE A 251 -18.87 -4.58 14.18
CA PHE A 251 -20.06 -5.31 14.63
C PHE A 251 -20.96 -4.52 15.58
N PHE A 252 -20.36 -3.62 16.36
CA PHE A 252 -21.06 -2.71 17.26
C PHE A 252 -20.89 -1.27 16.78
N SER A 253 -21.77 -0.36 17.19
CA SER A 253 -21.65 1.06 16.84
C SER A 253 -20.31 1.65 17.32
N SER A 254 -19.58 2.38 16.47
CA SER A 254 -18.30 3.00 16.86
C SER A 254 -18.52 4.05 17.96
N LEU A 255 -17.63 4.08 18.95
CA LEU A 255 -17.65 5.01 20.09
C LEU A 255 -16.29 5.69 20.22
N GLY A 256 -16.28 7.01 20.37
CA GLY A 256 -15.09 7.78 20.74
C GLY A 256 -14.82 7.66 22.24
N PHE A 257 -13.59 7.31 22.60
CA PHE A 257 -13.21 7.04 23.98
C PHE A 257 -11.76 7.40 24.30
N SER A 258 -11.49 7.58 25.59
CA SER A 258 -10.17 7.79 26.16
C SER A 258 -9.76 6.56 26.96
N GLY A 259 -8.72 5.84 26.52
CA GLY A 259 -8.30 4.61 27.17
C GLY A 259 -7.25 3.83 26.40
N ILE A 260 -7.39 2.51 26.35
CA ILE A 260 -6.47 1.57 25.71
C ILE A 260 -7.22 0.84 24.58
N ALA A 261 -6.61 0.78 23.40
CA ALA A 261 -7.04 -0.06 22.30
C ALA A 261 -5.89 -0.97 21.85
N LEU A 262 -6.17 -2.23 21.57
CA LEU A 262 -5.26 -3.18 20.93
C LEU A 262 -6.00 -3.82 19.76
N SER A 263 -5.49 -3.62 18.55
CA SER A 263 -6.11 -4.12 17.33
C SER A 263 -5.10 -4.77 16.41
N THR A 264 -5.49 -5.85 15.73
CA THR A 264 -4.71 -6.39 14.59
C THR A 264 -4.52 -5.31 13.51
N ASP A 265 -3.31 -5.17 12.99
CA ASP A 265 -2.97 -4.23 11.90
C ASP A 265 -2.72 -5.01 10.61
N ASP A 266 -3.76 -5.14 9.78
CA ASP A 266 -3.67 -5.84 8.48
C ASP A 266 -2.61 -5.24 7.54
N ARG A 267 -2.14 -4.00 7.78
CA ARG A 267 -1.05 -3.43 6.99
C ARG A 267 0.28 -4.15 7.25
N MET A 268 0.44 -4.85 8.37
CA MET A 268 1.62 -5.69 8.62
C MET A 268 1.66 -6.92 7.70
N LEU A 269 0.52 -7.31 7.13
CA LEU A 269 0.47 -8.38 6.15
C LEU A 269 1.03 -7.89 4.79
N PRO A 270 1.76 -8.76 4.07
CA PRO A 270 2.14 -8.55 2.68
C PRO A 270 0.93 -8.18 1.82
N GLU A 271 1.12 -7.32 0.82
CA GLU A 271 0.03 -6.80 -0.02
C GLU A 271 -0.79 -7.91 -0.68
N SER A 272 -0.13 -8.98 -1.11
CA SER A 272 -0.74 -10.19 -1.68
C SER A 272 -1.65 -10.96 -0.71
N GLN A 273 -1.52 -10.71 0.59
CA GLN A 273 -2.27 -11.37 1.67
C GLN A 273 -3.34 -10.47 2.29
N ARG A 274 -3.43 -9.20 1.89
CA ARG A 274 -4.44 -8.26 2.40
C ARG A 274 -5.82 -8.56 1.80
N GLY A 275 -6.85 -8.39 2.62
CA GLY A 275 -8.23 -8.68 2.23
C GLY A 275 -8.50 -10.16 1.96
N TYR A 276 -9.74 -10.48 1.64
CA TYR A 276 -10.12 -11.86 1.31
C TYR A 276 -9.79 -12.19 -0.14
N ALA A 277 -9.02 -13.25 -0.34
CA ALA A 277 -8.91 -14.01 -1.58
C ALA A 277 -8.92 -15.50 -1.21
N PRO A 278 -9.62 -16.36 -1.96
CA PRO A 278 -9.65 -17.78 -1.65
C PRO A 278 -8.26 -18.39 -1.82
N VAL A 279 -7.89 -19.30 -0.93
CA VAL A 279 -6.62 -20.06 -1.02
C VAL A 279 -6.79 -21.17 -2.04
N VAL A 280 -5.96 -21.19 -3.09
CA VAL A 280 -6.01 -22.22 -4.13
C VAL A 280 -5.16 -23.40 -3.70
N ARG A 281 -5.77 -24.59 -3.61
CA ARG A 281 -5.10 -25.86 -3.30
C ARG A 281 -5.27 -26.83 -4.45
N GLY A 282 -4.22 -27.58 -4.77
CA GLY A 282 -4.23 -28.59 -5.83
C GLY A 282 -3.07 -29.58 -5.70
N ILE A 283 -3.04 -30.56 -6.60
CA ILE A 283 -1.96 -31.54 -6.70
C ILE A 283 -1.49 -31.55 -8.14
N ALA A 284 -0.19 -31.38 -8.37
CA ALA A 284 0.45 -31.53 -9.67
C ALA A 284 1.11 -32.91 -9.76
N ARG A 285 0.99 -33.62 -10.89
CA ARG A 285 1.66 -34.91 -11.10
C ARG A 285 3.13 -34.73 -11.50
N THR A 286 3.44 -33.64 -12.18
CA THR A 286 4.76 -33.32 -12.73
C THR A 286 5.18 -31.89 -12.36
N ASN A 287 6.30 -31.41 -12.88
CA ASN A 287 6.64 -29.99 -12.81
C ASN A 287 5.65 -29.23 -13.71
N ALA A 288 4.59 -28.71 -13.09
CA ALA A 288 3.44 -28.18 -13.79
C ALA A 288 3.42 -26.65 -13.78
N LYS A 289 2.93 -26.05 -14.85
CA LYS A 289 2.60 -24.62 -14.91
C LYS A 289 1.17 -24.44 -14.44
N VAL A 290 0.99 -23.77 -13.31
CA VAL A 290 -0.34 -23.44 -12.78
C VAL A 290 -0.66 -21.99 -13.10
N THR A 291 -1.77 -21.79 -13.78
CA THR A 291 -2.28 -20.47 -14.18
C THR A 291 -3.65 -20.25 -13.55
N VAL A 292 -3.82 -19.12 -12.85
CA VAL A 292 -5.10 -18.72 -12.26
C VAL A 292 -5.69 -17.62 -13.11
N TYR A 293 -6.88 -17.86 -13.63
CA TYR A 293 -7.67 -16.94 -14.42
C TYR A 293 -8.79 -16.34 -13.59
N GLN A 294 -9.08 -15.06 -13.81
CA GLN A 294 -10.27 -14.37 -13.34
C GLN A 294 -10.84 -13.52 -14.47
N ASN A 295 -12.14 -13.61 -14.73
CA ASN A 295 -12.77 -12.94 -15.88
C ASN A 295 -12.01 -13.19 -17.21
N ASN A 296 -11.58 -14.44 -17.42
CA ASN A 296 -10.81 -14.88 -18.58
C ASN A 296 -9.45 -14.17 -18.79
N ARG A 297 -8.89 -13.57 -17.74
CA ARG A 297 -7.55 -12.97 -17.72
C ARG A 297 -6.66 -13.70 -16.72
N SER A 298 -5.43 -14.03 -17.12
CA SER A 298 -4.45 -14.61 -16.19
C SER A 298 -4.06 -13.56 -15.15
N ILE A 299 -4.33 -13.84 -13.88
CA ILE A 299 -4.00 -12.98 -12.74
C ILE A 299 -2.79 -13.49 -11.95
N TYR A 300 -2.49 -14.78 -12.08
CA TYR A 300 -1.37 -15.44 -11.41
C TYR A 300 -0.87 -16.58 -12.28
N GLN A 301 0.44 -16.73 -12.36
CA GLN A 301 1.08 -17.84 -13.04
C GLN A 301 2.35 -18.21 -12.28
N SER A 302 2.51 -19.47 -11.94
CA SER A 302 3.72 -20.01 -11.32
C SER A 302 3.95 -21.45 -11.74
N THR A 303 5.20 -21.89 -11.70
CA THR A 303 5.57 -23.30 -11.87
C THR A 303 5.64 -23.96 -10.49
N VAL A 304 5.07 -25.15 -10.37
CA VAL A 304 5.08 -25.93 -9.12
C VAL A 304 5.76 -27.28 -9.36
N SER A 305 6.56 -27.71 -8.40
CA SER A 305 7.14 -29.05 -8.38
C SER A 305 6.04 -30.12 -8.26
N PRO A 306 6.31 -31.38 -8.67
CA PRO A 306 5.38 -32.49 -8.47
C PRO A 306 4.92 -32.58 -7.01
N GLY A 307 3.64 -32.87 -6.79
CA GLY A 307 3.03 -32.98 -5.46
C GLY A 307 2.00 -31.88 -5.14
N PRO A 308 1.55 -31.80 -3.88
CA PRO A 308 0.56 -30.81 -3.45
C PRO A 308 1.13 -29.39 -3.45
N PHE A 309 0.32 -28.43 -3.88
CA PHE A 309 0.64 -27.01 -3.84
C PHE A 309 -0.49 -26.18 -3.20
N GLU A 310 -0.11 -25.07 -2.60
CA GLU A 310 -1.02 -24.06 -2.06
C GLU A 310 -0.58 -22.66 -2.51
N PHE A 311 -1.51 -21.86 -3.03
CA PHE A 311 -1.34 -20.44 -3.25
C PHE A 311 -2.23 -19.64 -2.30
N ASN A 312 -1.59 -18.94 -1.37
CA ASN A 312 -2.25 -18.05 -0.41
C ASN A 312 -1.87 -16.56 -0.61
N ASP A 313 -1.15 -16.24 -1.70
CA ASP A 313 -0.62 -14.93 -2.09
C ASP A 313 -1.36 -14.32 -3.29
N LEU A 314 -2.63 -14.67 -3.48
CA LEU A 314 -3.49 -14.04 -4.47
C LEU A 314 -3.96 -12.67 -3.98
N SER A 315 -3.67 -11.62 -4.75
CA SER A 315 -4.17 -10.26 -4.45
C SER A 315 -5.70 -10.24 -4.41
N ALA A 316 -6.27 -9.63 -3.38
CA ALA A 316 -7.72 -9.45 -3.31
C ALA A 316 -8.19 -8.51 -4.42
N THR A 317 -8.95 -9.04 -5.38
CA THR A 317 -9.69 -8.23 -6.34
C THR A 317 -11.09 -8.01 -5.77
N ASN A 318 -11.34 -6.80 -5.25
CA ASN A 318 -12.66 -6.44 -4.76
C ASN A 318 -13.69 -6.64 -5.89
N PHE A 319 -14.75 -7.39 -5.60
CA PHE A 319 -15.79 -7.77 -6.57
C PHE A 319 -15.29 -8.68 -7.71
N GLY A 320 -14.25 -9.47 -7.44
CA GLY A 320 -13.75 -10.50 -8.34
C GLY A 320 -14.79 -11.57 -8.66
N GLY A 321 -14.82 -12.01 -9.92
CA GLY A 321 -15.53 -13.22 -10.32
C GLY A 321 -14.76 -14.50 -9.94
N ASP A 322 -15.35 -15.65 -10.23
CA ASP A 322 -14.83 -16.97 -9.85
C ASP A 322 -13.44 -17.21 -10.46
N LEU A 323 -12.57 -17.89 -9.72
CA LEU A 323 -11.23 -18.20 -10.21
C LEU A 323 -11.28 -19.51 -10.98
N THR A 324 -10.76 -19.50 -12.21
CA THR A 324 -10.53 -20.74 -12.97
C THR A 324 -9.05 -21.08 -12.87
N VAL A 325 -8.73 -22.22 -12.27
CA VAL A 325 -7.37 -22.70 -12.10
C VAL A 325 -7.08 -23.72 -13.18
N GLU A 326 -6.01 -23.49 -13.94
CA GLU A 326 -5.51 -24.37 -14.98
C GLU A 326 -4.15 -24.92 -14.55
N ILE A 327 -4.02 -26.25 -14.51
CA ILE A 327 -2.75 -26.95 -14.26
C ILE A 327 -2.33 -27.60 -15.58
N GLN A 328 -1.27 -27.07 -16.18
CA GLN A 328 -0.63 -27.65 -17.36
C GLN A 328 0.57 -28.48 -16.93
N GLU A 329 0.47 -29.80 -17.08
CA GLU A 329 1.51 -30.76 -16.74
C GLU A 329 2.62 -30.79 -17.81
N ALA A 330 3.79 -31.34 -17.47
CA ALA A 330 4.94 -31.45 -18.37
C ALA A 330 4.67 -32.33 -19.62
N ASP A 331 3.72 -33.26 -19.52
CA ASP A 331 3.24 -34.10 -20.64
C ASP A 331 2.30 -33.35 -21.59
N GLY A 332 1.97 -32.09 -21.29
CA GLY A 332 1.05 -31.25 -22.05
C GLY A 332 -0.43 -31.45 -21.70
N SER A 333 -0.76 -32.36 -20.77
CA SER A 333 -2.13 -32.51 -20.28
C SER A 333 -2.54 -31.29 -19.44
N ILE A 334 -3.80 -30.87 -19.59
CA ILE A 334 -4.37 -29.71 -18.91
C ILE A 334 -5.52 -30.19 -18.04
N SER A 335 -5.49 -29.83 -16.76
CA SER A 335 -6.61 -30.01 -15.84
C SER A 335 -7.11 -28.67 -15.34
N THR A 336 -8.43 -28.50 -15.27
CA THR A 336 -9.06 -27.24 -14.87
C THR A 336 -10.08 -27.47 -13.76
N PHE A 337 -10.14 -26.54 -12.81
CA PHE A 337 -11.18 -26.52 -11.78
C PHE A 337 -11.50 -25.08 -11.38
N GLN A 338 -12.71 -24.86 -10.84
CA GLN A 338 -13.17 -23.53 -10.45
C GLN A 338 -13.19 -23.37 -8.92
N VAL A 339 -12.70 -22.22 -8.45
CA VAL A 339 -12.75 -21.80 -7.05
C VAL A 339 -13.71 -20.60 -6.97
N PRO A 340 -14.90 -20.76 -6.36
CA PRO A 340 -15.84 -19.66 -6.20
C PRO A 340 -15.18 -18.49 -5.48
N PHE A 341 -15.29 -17.30 -6.07
CA PHE A 341 -14.77 -16.07 -5.46
C PHE A 341 -15.89 -15.05 -5.39
N SER A 342 -16.36 -14.87 -4.17
CA SER A 342 -17.25 -13.78 -3.77
C SER A 342 -16.90 -13.46 -2.33
N SER A 343 -16.92 -12.19 -1.96
CA SER A 343 -16.52 -11.74 -0.63
C SER A 343 -17.49 -10.71 -0.10
N VAL A 344 -17.82 -10.80 1.18
CA VAL A 344 -18.45 -9.71 1.93
C VAL A 344 -17.39 -9.05 2.83
N PRO A 345 -17.61 -7.83 3.35
CA PRO A 345 -16.61 -7.10 4.12
C PRO A 345 -15.97 -7.87 5.29
N GLU A 346 -16.68 -8.85 5.86
CA GLU A 346 -16.23 -9.65 7.01
C GLU A 346 -15.59 -11.00 6.64
N SER A 347 -15.32 -11.27 5.36
CA SER A 347 -14.64 -12.49 4.92
C SER A 347 -13.15 -12.48 5.32
N LEU A 348 -12.66 -13.56 5.91
CA LEU A 348 -11.22 -13.76 6.22
C LEU A 348 -10.66 -15.01 5.56
N ARG A 349 -9.37 -14.96 5.20
CA ARG A 349 -8.66 -16.12 4.63
C ARG A 349 -8.50 -17.21 5.71
N PRO A 350 -8.48 -18.50 5.33
CA PRO A 350 -8.21 -19.59 6.26
C PRO A 350 -6.93 -19.36 7.08
N GLY A 351 -7.00 -19.55 8.39
CA GLY A 351 -5.87 -19.38 9.30
C GLY A 351 -5.61 -17.94 9.76
N TYR A 352 -6.24 -16.94 9.15
CA TYR A 352 -6.10 -15.55 9.58
C TYR A 352 -7.11 -15.22 10.68
N SER A 353 -6.62 -14.57 11.73
CA SER A 353 -7.43 -14.07 12.84
C SER A 353 -7.36 -12.54 12.89
N ARG A 354 -8.50 -11.89 13.12
CA ARG A 354 -8.56 -10.45 13.42
C ARG A 354 -9.18 -10.27 14.79
N TYR A 355 -8.58 -9.45 15.64
CA TYR A 355 -9.15 -9.10 16.93
C TYR A 355 -9.03 -7.60 17.21
N ASN A 356 -9.99 -7.10 17.98
CA ASN A 356 -9.97 -5.75 18.49
C ASN A 356 -10.42 -5.74 19.96
N PHE A 357 -9.57 -5.20 20.82
CA PHE A 357 -9.83 -4.99 22.23
C PHE A 357 -9.81 -3.48 22.53
N ALA A 358 -10.84 -2.99 23.19
CA ALA A 358 -10.95 -1.59 23.60
C ALA A 358 -11.47 -1.48 25.02
N VAL A 359 -10.84 -0.66 25.85
CA VAL A 359 -11.30 -0.35 27.20
C VAL A 359 -11.03 1.10 27.53
N GLY A 360 -12.03 1.81 28.04
CA GLY A 360 -11.86 3.21 28.40
C GLY A 360 -13.16 3.95 28.61
N GLN A 361 -13.02 5.26 28.76
CA GLN A 361 -14.11 6.17 29.08
C GLN A 361 -14.67 6.82 27.81
N VAL A 362 -15.98 6.75 27.63
CA VAL A 362 -16.66 7.41 26.50
C VAL A 362 -16.56 8.93 26.62
N ARG A 363 -16.38 9.62 25.50
CA ARG A 363 -16.18 11.09 25.47
C ARG A 363 -17.32 11.84 24.77
N ASP A 364 -17.76 11.35 23.62
CA ASP A 364 -18.55 12.17 22.68
C ASP A 364 -20.07 12.18 22.96
N LEU A 365 -20.53 11.47 24.00
CA LEU A 365 -21.96 11.27 24.31
C LEU A 365 -22.39 11.98 25.61
N GLY A 366 -21.57 12.88 26.14
CA GLY A 366 -21.86 13.60 27.39
C GLY A 366 -21.96 12.70 28.63
N SER A 367 -21.60 11.42 28.51
CA SER A 367 -21.50 10.46 29.60
C SER A 367 -20.06 10.00 29.73
N HIS A 368 -19.57 9.98 30.96
CA HIS A 368 -18.22 9.59 31.35
C HIS A 368 -18.14 8.08 31.67
N GLU A 369 -18.97 7.28 31.01
CA GLU A 369 -19.12 5.84 31.25
C GLU A 369 -17.89 5.07 30.78
N VAL A 370 -17.45 4.10 31.58
CA VAL A 370 -16.40 3.15 31.18
C VAL A 370 -17.03 1.96 30.48
N PHE A 371 -16.45 1.56 29.37
CA PHE A 371 -16.84 0.35 28.65
C PHE A 371 -15.62 -0.51 28.32
N SER A 372 -15.89 -1.78 28.03
CA SER A 372 -14.95 -2.72 27.45
C SER A 372 -15.59 -3.41 26.25
N GLU A 373 -14.82 -3.59 25.19
CA GLU A 373 -15.20 -4.31 23.98
C GLU A 373 -14.10 -5.28 23.58
N LEU A 374 -14.52 -6.47 23.15
CA LEU A 374 -13.67 -7.45 22.50
C LEU A 374 -14.42 -7.98 21.27
N THR A 375 -13.78 -7.92 20.10
CA THR A 375 -14.24 -8.62 18.89
C THR A 375 -13.16 -9.56 18.41
N TYR A 376 -13.57 -10.71 17.88
CA TYR A 376 -12.69 -11.75 17.37
C TYR A 376 -13.30 -12.36 16.12
N GLN A 377 -12.49 -12.49 15.08
CA GLN A 377 -12.83 -13.07 13.79
C GLN A 377 -11.79 -14.12 13.43
N GLN A 378 -12.23 -15.24 12.86
CA GLN A 378 -11.36 -16.32 12.43
C GLN A 378 -11.80 -16.84 11.06
N GLY A 379 -10.88 -16.81 10.09
CA GLY A 379 -11.06 -17.54 8.84
C GLY A 379 -10.85 -19.03 9.08
N VAL A 380 -11.91 -19.83 8.98
CA VAL A 380 -11.90 -21.27 9.24
C VAL A 380 -11.59 -22.05 7.96
N SER A 381 -12.21 -21.66 6.84
CA SER A 381 -12.00 -22.28 5.53
C SER A 381 -12.27 -21.27 4.41
N ASN A 382 -12.02 -21.66 3.15
CA ASN A 382 -12.37 -20.83 1.99
C ASN A 382 -13.88 -20.52 1.90
N ALA A 383 -14.71 -21.28 2.61
CA ALA A 383 -16.14 -21.07 2.62
C ALA A 383 -16.64 -20.42 3.91
N ILE A 384 -15.90 -20.49 5.03
CA ILE A 384 -16.42 -20.15 6.36
C ILE A 384 -15.49 -19.19 7.10
N THR A 385 -16.04 -18.06 7.54
CA THR A 385 -15.43 -17.17 8.55
C THR A 385 -16.36 -17.11 9.77
N ALA A 386 -15.82 -17.24 10.97
CA ALA A 386 -16.57 -17.12 12.22
C ALA A 386 -16.28 -15.77 12.89
N ASN A 387 -17.32 -15.09 13.35
CA ASN A 387 -17.25 -13.78 14.00
C ASN A 387 -17.91 -13.82 15.38
N THR A 388 -17.28 -13.20 16.38
CA THR A 388 -17.85 -13.04 17.70
C THR A 388 -17.42 -11.71 18.34
N GLY A 389 -18.24 -11.20 19.25
CA GLY A 389 -17.90 -10.00 19.97
C GLY A 389 -18.72 -9.82 21.24
N VAL A 390 -18.14 -9.12 22.21
CA VAL A 390 -18.78 -8.79 23.48
C VAL A 390 -18.51 -7.33 23.80
N ARG A 391 -19.53 -6.62 24.28
CA ARG A 391 -19.42 -5.24 24.76
C ARG A 391 -20.11 -5.11 26.11
N ILE A 392 -19.41 -4.56 27.09
CA ILE A 392 -19.87 -4.44 28.48
C ILE A 392 -19.66 -3.00 28.95
N ALA A 393 -20.65 -2.45 29.63
CA ALA A 393 -20.58 -1.17 30.35
C ALA A 393 -21.55 -1.21 31.55
N SER A 394 -21.58 -0.18 32.40
CA SER A 394 -22.52 -0.19 33.54
C SER A 394 -23.96 -0.28 33.07
N GLY A 395 -24.68 -1.32 33.51
CA GLY A 395 -26.06 -1.57 33.09
C GLY A 395 -26.25 -1.78 31.59
N TYR A 396 -25.21 -2.22 30.86
CA TYR A 396 -25.30 -2.58 29.45
C TYR A 396 -24.42 -3.78 29.13
N GLN A 397 -24.98 -4.76 28.43
CA GLN A 397 -24.27 -5.93 27.95
C GLN A 397 -24.75 -6.24 26.53
N ALA A 398 -23.82 -6.51 25.61
CA ALA A 398 -24.14 -6.98 24.29
C ALA A 398 -23.21 -8.11 23.86
N VAL A 399 -23.77 -9.09 23.17
CA VAL A 399 -23.05 -10.26 22.64
C VAL A 399 -23.42 -10.40 21.17
N MET A 400 -22.42 -10.53 20.31
CA MET A 400 -22.56 -10.71 18.88
C MET A 400 -21.99 -12.07 18.46
N LEU A 401 -22.74 -12.77 17.63
CA LEU A 401 -22.34 -14.00 16.97
C LEU A 401 -22.69 -13.90 15.50
N GLY A 402 -21.75 -14.25 14.63
CA GLY A 402 -21.97 -14.19 13.20
C GLY A 402 -20.92 -14.94 12.42
N GLY A 403 -21.00 -14.80 11.10
CA GLY A 403 -20.06 -15.44 10.21
C GLY A 403 -20.38 -15.19 8.75
N VAL A 404 -19.43 -15.58 7.91
CA VAL A 404 -19.55 -15.52 6.46
C VAL A 404 -19.55 -16.93 5.91
N PHE A 405 -20.49 -17.19 5.01
CA PHE A 405 -20.55 -18.39 4.19
C PHE A 405 -20.42 -18.04 2.70
N THR A 406 -19.37 -18.53 2.05
CA THR A 406 -19.13 -18.34 0.61
C THR A 406 -19.52 -19.58 -0.17
N HIS A 407 -20.33 -19.40 -1.21
CA HIS A 407 -20.80 -20.46 -2.10
C HIS A 407 -20.77 -20.01 -3.56
N TYR A 408 -21.00 -20.92 -4.52
CA TYR A 408 -20.99 -20.58 -5.96
C TYR A 408 -22.06 -19.55 -6.36
N ILE A 409 -23.12 -19.41 -5.55
CA ILE A 409 -24.16 -18.39 -5.75
C ILE A 409 -23.75 -16.99 -5.23
N GLY A 410 -22.68 -16.88 -4.44
CA GLY A 410 -22.21 -15.64 -3.82
C GLY A 410 -21.75 -15.82 -2.37
N ALA A 411 -21.31 -14.73 -1.74
CA ALA A 411 -20.95 -14.71 -0.32
C ALA A 411 -22.09 -14.13 0.52
N LEU A 412 -22.46 -14.83 1.59
CA LEU A 412 -23.51 -14.47 2.54
C LEU A 412 -22.89 -14.25 3.93
N GLY A 413 -22.99 -13.04 4.46
CA GLY A 413 -22.66 -12.72 5.86
C GLY A 413 -23.93 -12.68 6.70
N LEU A 414 -23.94 -13.33 7.86
CA LEU A 414 -25.04 -13.31 8.82
C LEU A 414 -24.48 -13.04 10.21
N ASP A 415 -24.96 -11.99 10.87
CA ASP A 415 -24.57 -11.63 12.22
C ASP A 415 -25.79 -11.32 13.08
N ALA A 416 -25.78 -11.74 14.34
CA ALA A 416 -26.82 -11.50 15.31
C ALA A 416 -26.23 -10.93 16.60
N THR A 417 -26.76 -9.79 17.05
CA THR A 417 -26.36 -9.11 18.28
C THR A 417 -27.51 -9.10 19.27
N TYR A 418 -27.30 -9.70 20.43
CA TYR A 418 -28.15 -9.54 21.59
C TYR A 418 -27.69 -8.32 22.42
N SER A 419 -28.63 -7.55 22.95
CA SER A 419 -28.35 -6.47 23.90
C SER A 419 -29.30 -6.53 25.10
N HIS A 420 -28.73 -6.28 26.27
CA HIS A 420 -29.40 -6.04 27.54
C HIS A 420 -29.01 -4.64 28.03
N ALA A 421 -29.99 -3.77 28.22
CA ALA A 421 -29.77 -2.38 28.60
C ALA A 421 -30.69 -1.94 29.74
N ASN A 422 -30.12 -1.29 30.74
CA ASN A 422 -30.85 -0.56 31.77
C ASN A 422 -30.97 0.90 31.35
N LEU A 423 -32.20 1.34 31.14
CA LEU A 423 -32.53 2.72 30.83
C LEU A 423 -33.18 3.39 32.05
N PRO A 424 -32.92 4.69 32.26
CA PRO A 424 -33.72 5.48 33.21
C PRO A 424 -35.21 5.43 32.82
N GLY A 425 -36.08 5.63 33.80
CA GLY A 425 -37.55 5.59 33.62
C GLY A 425 -38.04 6.53 32.51
N ASN A 426 -39.27 6.31 32.05
CA ASN A 426 -39.81 6.95 30.86
C ASN A 426 -39.80 8.49 30.98
N ILE A 427 -38.93 9.14 30.19
CA ILE A 427 -38.76 10.61 30.16
C ILE A 427 -40.03 11.30 29.61
N ASN A 428 -40.91 10.55 28.95
CA ASN A 428 -42.12 11.06 28.29
C ASN A 428 -43.43 10.69 29.04
N SER A 429 -43.37 10.22 30.29
CA SER A 429 -44.59 9.95 31.07
C SER A 429 -45.15 11.27 31.64
N PRO A 430 -46.44 11.61 31.41
CA PRO A 430 -47.08 12.82 31.98
C PRO A 430 -47.17 12.80 33.51
N ASP A 431 -46.99 11.62 34.10
CA ASP A 431 -47.05 11.38 35.53
C ASP A 431 -45.61 11.28 36.07
N ASN A 432 -45.11 12.37 36.66
CA ASN A 432 -43.76 12.49 37.24
C ASN A 432 -43.49 11.53 38.43
N SER A 433 -44.46 10.67 38.78
CA SER A 433 -44.42 9.76 39.93
C SER A 433 -43.60 8.48 39.72
N ASP A 434 -43.21 8.12 38.48
CA ASP A 434 -42.47 6.87 38.17
C ASP A 434 -41.08 7.11 37.52
N SER A 435 -40.50 8.30 37.72
CA SER A 435 -39.17 8.70 37.22
C SER A 435 -38.00 7.96 37.91
N SER A 436 -38.28 7.19 38.97
CA SER A 436 -37.29 6.43 39.74
C SER A 436 -37.14 4.96 39.31
N ARG A 437 -37.95 4.43 38.37
CA ARG A 437 -37.85 3.02 37.94
C ARG A 437 -36.96 2.86 36.70
N ASN A 438 -35.82 2.20 36.88
CA ASN A 438 -35.01 1.72 35.77
C ASN A 438 -35.79 0.68 34.97
N THR A 439 -35.95 0.90 33.67
CA THR A 439 -36.58 -0.05 32.76
C THR A 439 -35.50 -0.93 32.12
N LYS A 440 -35.71 -2.25 32.15
CA LYS A 440 -34.83 -3.21 31.51
C LYS A 440 -35.32 -3.45 30.08
N GLN A 441 -34.43 -3.27 29.11
CA GLN A 441 -34.70 -3.52 27.69
C GLN A 441 -33.83 -4.67 27.20
N ASN A 442 -34.47 -5.63 26.54
CA ASN A 442 -33.82 -6.81 25.97
C ASN A 442 -34.19 -6.90 24.50
N GLY A 443 -33.21 -7.11 23.62
CA GLY A 443 -33.54 -7.37 22.24
C GLY A 443 -32.37 -7.83 21.39
N TRP A 444 -32.76 -8.34 20.23
CA TRP A 444 -31.89 -8.84 19.18
C TRP A 444 -31.86 -7.89 17.98
N MET A 445 -30.72 -7.85 17.32
CA MET A 445 -30.51 -7.28 16.00
C MET A 445 -29.88 -8.34 15.12
N ALA A 446 -30.42 -8.54 13.93
CA ALA A 446 -29.86 -9.43 12.92
C ALA A 446 -29.46 -8.62 11.69
N ARG A 447 -28.31 -8.95 11.10
CA ARG A 447 -27.79 -8.38 9.86
C ARG A 447 -27.51 -9.49 8.86
N ALA A 448 -27.98 -9.32 7.64
CA ALA A 448 -27.65 -10.20 6.51
C ALA A 448 -27.01 -9.38 5.39
N SER A 449 -25.85 -9.77 4.89
CA SER A 449 -25.17 -9.14 3.76
C SER A 449 -24.92 -10.16 2.66
N PHE A 450 -25.02 -9.77 1.40
CA PHE A 450 -24.78 -10.66 0.28
C PHE A 450 -23.99 -9.94 -0.83
N SER A 451 -23.03 -10.61 -1.45
CA SER A 451 -22.32 -10.05 -2.61
C SER A 451 -22.04 -11.12 -3.66
N ARG A 452 -22.24 -10.75 -4.93
CA ARG A 452 -21.93 -11.59 -6.10
C ARG A 452 -21.61 -10.73 -7.33
N THR A 453 -20.57 -11.12 -8.05
CA THR A 453 -20.28 -10.62 -9.39
C THR A 453 -20.64 -11.67 -10.44
N PHE A 454 -21.57 -11.34 -11.34
CA PHE A 454 -21.95 -12.16 -12.49
C PHE A 454 -21.03 -11.85 -13.67
N GLU A 455 -20.08 -12.75 -13.97
CA GLU A 455 -19.06 -12.52 -15.01
C GLU A 455 -19.65 -12.43 -16.42
N ALA A 456 -20.62 -13.31 -16.75
CA ALA A 456 -21.20 -13.39 -18.09
C ALA A 456 -21.78 -12.05 -18.57
N THR A 457 -22.30 -11.25 -17.63
CA THR A 457 -22.87 -9.93 -17.91
C THR A 457 -22.01 -8.80 -17.35
N ASN A 458 -20.89 -9.05 -16.67
CA ASN A 458 -20.12 -8.06 -15.91
C ASN A 458 -21.00 -7.23 -14.93
N THR A 459 -21.92 -7.90 -14.23
CA THR A 459 -22.83 -7.28 -13.25
C THR A 459 -22.36 -7.56 -11.83
N THR A 460 -22.06 -6.53 -11.04
CA THR A 460 -21.78 -6.67 -9.61
C THR A 460 -23.02 -6.32 -8.80
N LEU A 461 -23.55 -7.27 -8.04
CA LEU A 461 -24.62 -7.05 -7.06
C LEU A 461 -24.02 -7.12 -5.65
N SER A 462 -24.18 -6.05 -4.89
CA SER A 462 -23.80 -5.97 -3.48
C SER A 462 -24.98 -5.53 -2.65
N VAL A 463 -25.48 -6.43 -1.81
CA VAL A 463 -26.44 -6.14 -0.74
C VAL A 463 -25.62 -5.92 0.53
N ALA A 464 -25.27 -4.66 0.79
CA ALA A 464 -24.39 -4.27 1.90
C ALA A 464 -24.97 -4.63 3.28
N GLY A 465 -26.28 -4.75 3.39
CA GLY A 465 -26.94 -5.25 4.58
C GLY A 465 -28.46 -5.09 4.57
N TYR A 466 -29.17 -6.14 4.98
CA TYR A 466 -30.49 -6.05 5.60
C TYR A 466 -30.32 -6.19 7.11
N ARG A 467 -30.44 -5.08 7.83
CA ARG A 467 -30.45 -5.02 9.29
C ARG A 467 -31.89 -5.01 9.77
N TYR A 468 -32.21 -5.81 10.78
CA TYR A 468 -33.48 -5.79 11.49
C TYR A 468 -33.23 -5.81 13.00
N SER A 469 -33.83 -4.88 13.73
CA SER A 469 -33.78 -4.81 15.19
C SER A 469 -35.16 -4.95 15.82
N THR A 470 -35.22 -5.81 16.83
CA THR A 470 -36.39 -5.96 17.71
C THR A 470 -36.62 -4.69 18.53
N GLU A 471 -37.80 -4.56 19.12
CA GLU A 471 -38.19 -3.34 19.84
C GLU A 471 -37.32 -3.03 21.06
N GLY A 472 -36.83 -4.04 21.76
CA GLY A 472 -35.99 -3.87 22.94
C GLY A 472 -34.48 -3.80 22.66
N TYR A 473 -34.03 -3.95 21.40
CA TYR A 473 -32.61 -3.85 21.06
C TYR A 473 -32.12 -2.41 21.22
N ARG A 474 -30.97 -2.21 21.88
CA ARG A 474 -30.34 -0.88 22.02
C ARG A 474 -28.84 -0.98 21.78
N ASP A 475 -28.29 -0.07 20.98
CA ASP A 475 -26.85 0.15 20.89
C ASP A 475 -26.36 0.96 22.10
N LEU A 476 -25.13 0.72 22.56
CA LEU A 476 -24.55 1.43 23.72
C LEU A 476 -24.56 2.95 23.52
N SER A 477 -24.30 3.42 22.28
CA SER A 477 -24.35 4.84 21.93
C SER A 477 -25.71 5.48 22.25
N ASP A 478 -26.81 4.75 21.99
CA ASP A 478 -28.16 5.23 22.26
C ASP A 478 -28.47 5.19 23.76
N VAL A 479 -28.04 4.14 24.47
CA VAL A 479 -28.22 4.01 25.93
C VAL A 479 -27.53 5.15 26.67
N LEU A 480 -26.28 5.45 26.32
CA LEU A 480 -25.53 6.55 26.93
C LEU A 480 -26.12 7.91 26.57
N GLY A 481 -26.60 8.07 25.34
CA GLY A 481 -27.31 9.27 24.91
C GLY A 481 -28.58 9.54 25.71
N ILE A 482 -29.41 8.52 25.93
CA ILE A 482 -30.64 8.63 26.75
C ILE A 482 -30.30 8.97 28.21
N ARG A 483 -29.26 8.34 28.78
CA ARG A 483 -28.81 8.65 30.13
C ARG A 483 -28.32 10.09 30.24
N ALA A 484 -27.51 10.56 29.29
CA ALA A 484 -27.08 11.94 29.23
C ALA A 484 -28.28 12.90 29.11
N ALA A 485 -29.28 12.57 28.28
CA ALA A 485 -30.51 13.34 28.14
C ALA A 485 -31.32 13.42 29.44
N SER A 486 -31.40 12.33 30.21
CA SER A 486 -32.07 12.33 31.52
C SER A 486 -31.40 13.26 32.55
N HIS A 487 -30.13 13.61 32.34
CA HIS A 487 -29.38 14.59 33.14
C HIS A 487 -29.35 15.99 32.49
N GLY A 488 -30.27 16.29 31.58
CA GLY A 488 -30.41 17.62 30.98
C GLY A 488 -29.44 17.94 29.84
N LYS A 489 -28.73 16.94 29.28
CA LYS A 489 -27.87 17.15 28.10
C LYS A 489 -28.65 16.96 26.80
N ALA A 490 -28.39 17.82 25.82
CA ALA A 490 -28.89 17.64 24.48
C ALA A 490 -28.35 16.35 23.86
N TRP A 491 -29.24 15.49 23.35
CA TRP A 491 -28.87 14.30 22.59
C TRP A 491 -29.81 14.09 21.41
N SER A 492 -29.23 13.69 20.28
CA SER A 492 -29.96 13.29 19.08
C SER A 492 -29.23 12.09 18.47
N SER A 493 -29.99 11.10 18.02
CA SER A 493 -29.45 9.92 17.36
C SER A 493 -30.26 9.58 16.12
N GLY A 494 -29.55 9.38 15.01
CA GLY A 494 -30.11 8.87 13.76
C GLY A 494 -30.36 7.36 13.76
N THR A 495 -29.89 6.63 14.78
CA THR A 495 -30.03 5.17 14.90
C THR A 495 -31.02 4.76 15.99
N TYR A 496 -31.51 5.71 16.81
CA TYR A 496 -32.41 5.41 17.90
C TYR A 496 -33.71 4.77 17.41
N GLN A 497 -34.04 3.62 18.02
CA GLN A 497 -35.21 2.80 17.66
C GLN A 497 -35.32 2.47 16.16
N GLN A 498 -34.19 2.37 15.49
CA GLN A 498 -34.13 1.86 14.12
C GLN A 498 -34.74 0.45 14.09
N ARG A 499 -35.67 0.23 13.16
CA ARG A 499 -36.37 -1.05 13.00
C ARG A 499 -35.69 -1.91 11.95
N SER A 500 -35.47 -1.34 10.77
CA SER A 500 -34.84 -2.05 9.67
C SER A 500 -34.09 -1.10 8.75
N ARG A 501 -33.00 -1.58 8.15
CA ARG A 501 -32.24 -0.88 7.11
C ARG A 501 -31.89 -1.85 6.01
N ALA A 502 -32.25 -1.52 4.78
CA ALA A 502 -31.88 -2.27 3.59
C ALA A 502 -30.97 -1.40 2.73
N GLU A 503 -29.86 -1.95 2.26
CA GLU A 503 -28.91 -1.30 1.36
C GLU A 503 -28.56 -2.23 0.20
N ILE A 504 -28.77 -1.73 -1.02
CA ILE A 504 -28.54 -2.45 -2.28
C ILE A 504 -27.69 -1.56 -3.18
N SER A 505 -26.65 -2.13 -3.75
CA SER A 505 -25.82 -1.52 -4.79
C SER A 505 -25.66 -2.50 -5.94
N LEU A 506 -25.92 -2.02 -7.16
CA LEU A 506 -25.78 -2.77 -8.40
C LEU A 506 -24.91 -1.94 -9.34
N ASN A 507 -23.87 -2.55 -9.89
CA ASN A 507 -23.02 -1.93 -10.90
C ASN A 507 -22.96 -2.83 -12.13
N GLN A 508 -23.34 -2.29 -13.28
CA GLN A 508 -23.41 -2.98 -14.56
C GLN A 508 -22.42 -2.31 -15.51
N ASN A 509 -21.33 -3.01 -15.83
CA ASN A 509 -20.41 -2.54 -16.85
C ASN A 509 -20.91 -2.98 -18.23
N LEU A 510 -21.05 -2.05 -19.18
CA LEU A 510 -21.48 -2.30 -20.56
C LEU A 510 -20.31 -2.17 -21.55
N ASN A 511 -19.07 -2.31 -21.07
CA ASN A 511 -17.84 -2.18 -21.83
C ASN A 511 -17.78 -0.81 -22.55
N ASN A 512 -17.71 -0.80 -23.88
CA ASN A 512 -17.62 0.41 -24.70
C ASN A 512 -18.90 1.27 -24.67
N TYR A 513 -20.01 0.73 -24.16
CA TYR A 513 -21.28 1.46 -24.02
C TYR A 513 -21.42 2.15 -22.66
N GLY A 514 -20.37 2.16 -21.83
CA GLY A 514 -20.34 2.85 -20.54
C GLY A 514 -20.67 1.95 -19.36
N SER A 515 -21.08 2.56 -18.25
CA SER A 515 -21.41 1.90 -16.99
C SER A 515 -22.72 2.43 -16.43
N LEU A 516 -23.53 1.54 -15.88
CA LEU A 516 -24.77 1.86 -15.20
C LEU A 516 -24.67 1.43 -13.74
N TYR A 517 -25.05 2.31 -12.82
CA TYR A 517 -25.08 1.98 -11.40
C TYR A 517 -26.42 2.34 -10.77
N LEU A 518 -26.81 1.55 -9.78
CA LEU A 518 -27.98 1.75 -8.93
C LEU A 518 -27.52 1.58 -7.48
N THR A 519 -27.83 2.56 -6.64
CA THR A 519 -27.67 2.46 -5.18
C THR A 519 -29.00 2.82 -4.55
N ALA A 520 -29.52 1.95 -3.69
CA ALA A 520 -30.77 2.17 -2.98
C ALA A 520 -30.60 1.85 -1.49
N SER A 521 -31.14 2.70 -0.63
CA SER A 521 -31.22 2.44 0.80
C SER A 521 -32.58 2.83 1.36
N SER A 522 -33.05 2.09 2.34
CA SER A 522 -34.28 2.44 3.06
C SER A 522 -34.16 2.08 4.53
N GLN A 523 -34.51 3.02 5.40
CA GLN A 523 -34.42 2.88 6.84
C GLN A 523 -35.75 3.24 7.51
N ASP A 524 -36.27 2.31 8.30
CA ASP A 524 -37.53 2.42 9.02
C ASP A 524 -37.29 2.48 10.53
N TYR A 525 -38.21 3.11 11.27
CA TYR A 525 -38.06 3.38 12.70
C TYR A 525 -39.31 2.96 13.47
N ARG A 526 -39.17 2.66 14.77
CA ARG A 526 -40.29 2.29 15.66
C ARG A 526 -40.94 3.48 16.36
N ASN A 527 -40.26 4.63 16.45
CA ASN A 527 -40.72 5.84 17.15
C ASN A 527 -41.67 6.73 16.31
N SER A 528 -42.44 6.15 15.39
CA SER A 528 -43.32 6.90 14.48
C SER A 528 -42.63 7.93 13.56
N ARG A 529 -41.29 7.96 13.51
CA ARG A 529 -40.53 8.72 12.52
C ARG A 529 -40.78 8.15 11.14
N LYS A 530 -40.97 9.02 10.15
CA LYS A 530 -41.15 8.59 8.76
C LYS A 530 -39.90 7.88 8.25
N ARG A 531 -40.08 6.97 7.30
CA ARG A 531 -38.99 6.21 6.67
C ARG A 531 -38.04 7.13 5.92
N ASP A 532 -36.74 6.90 6.10
CA ASP A 532 -35.69 7.48 5.27
C ASP A 532 -35.50 6.60 4.02
N THR A 533 -35.40 7.21 2.85
CA THR A 533 -35.18 6.50 1.59
C THR A 533 -34.19 7.25 0.73
N GLN A 534 -33.19 6.57 0.20
CA GLN A 534 -32.25 7.11 -0.77
C GLN A 534 -32.22 6.20 -1.99
N LEU A 535 -32.32 6.78 -3.18
CA LEU A 535 -32.22 6.07 -4.45
C LEU A 535 -31.30 6.89 -5.36
N GLN A 536 -30.32 6.26 -5.97
CA GLN A 536 -29.43 6.88 -6.94
C GLN A 536 -29.28 5.95 -8.12
N LEU A 537 -29.55 6.47 -9.31
CA LEU A 537 -29.39 5.81 -10.58
C LEU A 537 -28.46 6.66 -11.42
N GLY A 538 -27.45 6.07 -12.04
CA GLY A 538 -26.58 6.81 -12.93
C GLY A 538 -26.02 6.01 -14.07
N TYR A 539 -25.71 6.72 -15.13
CA TYR A 539 -25.08 6.23 -16.34
C TYR A 539 -23.88 7.13 -16.66
N ALA A 540 -22.72 6.52 -16.84
CA ALA A 540 -21.50 7.22 -17.19
C ALA A 540 -20.85 6.53 -18.38
N ASN A 541 -20.40 7.31 -19.36
CA ASN A 541 -19.70 6.80 -20.53
C ASN A 541 -18.56 7.74 -20.93
N THR A 542 -17.50 7.15 -21.50
CA THR A 542 -16.42 7.90 -22.15
C THR A 542 -16.59 7.73 -23.65
N LEU A 543 -17.01 8.80 -24.29
CA LEU A 543 -17.25 8.89 -25.73
C LEU A 543 -15.94 9.17 -26.48
N TRP A 544 -16.05 9.48 -27.76
CA TRP A 544 -14.94 9.83 -28.65
C TRP A 544 -14.07 10.98 -28.08
N ARG A 545 -12.75 10.89 -28.30
CA ARG A 545 -11.73 11.86 -27.86
C ARG A 545 -11.73 12.13 -26.34
N ASN A 546 -11.92 11.09 -25.53
CA ASN A 546 -11.94 11.16 -24.05
C ASN A 546 -13.02 12.12 -23.50
N THR A 547 -14.10 12.35 -24.26
CA THR A 547 -15.24 13.14 -23.81
C THR A 547 -16.02 12.34 -22.77
N SER A 548 -16.14 12.85 -21.54
CA SER A 548 -16.90 12.16 -20.49
C SER A 548 -18.35 12.64 -20.47
N PHE A 549 -19.28 11.70 -20.37
CA PHE A 549 -20.72 11.92 -20.23
C PHE A 549 -21.19 11.27 -18.94
N ASN A 550 -21.93 12.02 -18.11
CA ASN A 550 -22.54 11.50 -16.90
C ASN A 550 -23.99 11.99 -16.81
N LEU A 551 -24.90 11.08 -16.54
CA LEU A 551 -26.30 11.34 -16.23
C LEU A 551 -26.64 10.59 -14.95
N ALA A 552 -27.13 11.29 -13.93
CA ALA A 552 -27.59 10.63 -12.71
C ALA A 552 -28.88 11.26 -12.19
N VAL A 553 -29.69 10.42 -11.57
CA VAL A 553 -30.92 10.79 -10.86
C VAL A 553 -30.77 10.30 -9.44
N SER A 554 -30.90 11.21 -8.48
CA SER A 554 -30.93 10.87 -7.07
C SER A 554 -32.22 11.33 -6.44
N GLN A 555 -32.79 10.50 -5.57
CA GLN A 555 -33.92 10.85 -4.73
C GLN A 555 -33.50 10.60 -3.29
N GLN A 556 -33.65 11.61 -2.45
CA GLN A 556 -33.40 11.53 -1.03
C GLN A 556 -34.64 12.00 -0.27
N LYS A 557 -35.18 11.10 0.53
CA LYS A 557 -36.28 11.36 1.44
C LYS A 557 -35.78 11.17 2.85
N THR A 558 -35.81 12.24 3.63
CA THR A 558 -35.50 12.19 5.05
C THR A 558 -36.81 12.32 5.81
N GLY A 559 -37.13 11.33 6.62
CA GLY A 559 -38.29 11.31 7.49
C GLY A 559 -38.09 12.27 8.65
N GLY A 560 -39.01 13.23 8.75
CA GLY A 560 -39.05 14.16 9.87
C GLY A 560 -39.50 13.50 11.17
N GLY A 561 -38.97 13.98 12.30
CA GLY A 561 -39.30 13.53 13.64
C GLY A 561 -40.09 14.58 14.42
N ASN A 562 -40.91 14.13 15.37
CA ASN A 562 -41.70 14.99 16.28
C ASN A 562 -40.94 15.41 17.55
N ASN A 563 -39.63 15.12 17.65
CA ASN A 563 -38.87 15.48 18.84
C ASN A 563 -38.42 16.94 18.76
N GLU A 564 -38.82 17.73 19.76
CA GLU A 564 -38.20 19.00 20.09
C GLU A 564 -36.70 18.76 20.33
N ILE A 565 -35.87 19.15 19.37
CA ILE A 565 -34.42 19.07 19.50
C ILE A 565 -33.98 20.29 20.29
N TYR A 566 -33.58 20.10 21.55
CA TYR A 566 -32.72 21.06 22.24
C TYR A 566 -31.33 20.97 21.59
N PHE A 567 -31.06 21.79 20.58
CA PHE A 567 -29.71 21.90 20.04
C PHE A 567 -28.90 22.76 21.01
N VAL A 568 -27.82 22.24 21.58
CA VAL A 568 -26.81 23.07 22.25
C VAL A 568 -25.60 22.99 21.34
N ASP A 569 -25.17 24.13 20.76
CA ASP A 569 -23.91 24.18 20.03
C ASP A 569 -22.79 23.82 21.03
N PRO A 570 -22.00 22.74 20.80
CA PRO A 570 -20.98 22.28 21.74
C PRO A 570 -19.93 23.33 22.10
N GLY A 571 -19.85 24.44 21.34
CA GLY A 571 -18.96 25.56 21.63
C GLY A 571 -19.55 26.72 22.45
N SER A 572 -20.88 26.81 22.64
CA SER A 572 -21.50 28.04 23.18
C SER A 572 -22.13 27.92 24.56
N GLY A 573 -22.41 26.70 25.06
CA GLY A 573 -23.08 26.50 26.35
C GLY A 573 -24.49 27.14 26.47
N MET A 574 -25.02 27.73 25.38
CA MET A 574 -26.37 28.25 25.33
C MET A 574 -27.29 27.26 24.62
N PRO A 575 -28.51 27.00 25.15
CA PRO A 575 -29.55 26.36 24.36
C PRO A 575 -29.79 27.19 23.11
N ALA A 576 -29.73 26.58 21.93
CA ALA A 576 -30.34 27.18 20.76
C ALA A 576 -31.84 27.28 21.07
N ALA A 577 -32.28 28.46 21.50
CA ALA A 577 -33.68 28.83 21.56
C ALA A 577 -34.20 28.84 20.12
N ASN A 578 -34.61 27.66 19.65
CA ASN A 578 -35.60 27.35 18.63
C ASN A 578 -35.39 25.88 18.23
N GLY A 579 -36.24 25.00 18.77
CA GLY A 579 -36.33 23.61 18.37
C GLY A 579 -36.67 23.53 16.88
N ALA A 580 -35.65 23.34 16.04
CA ALA A 580 -35.85 23.04 14.65
C ALA A 580 -36.29 21.57 14.56
N ASN A 581 -37.60 21.35 14.48
CA ASN A 581 -38.13 20.06 14.04
C ASN A 581 -37.39 19.66 12.76
N GLN A 582 -36.79 18.47 12.72
CA GLN A 582 -36.31 17.92 11.46
C GLN A 582 -37.53 17.74 10.57
N LEU A 583 -37.79 18.70 9.68
CA LEU A 583 -38.90 18.63 8.74
C LEU A 583 -38.63 17.47 7.77
N ALA A 584 -39.67 16.72 7.45
CA ALA A 584 -39.56 15.68 6.46
C ALA A 584 -39.21 16.32 5.10
N THR A 585 -38.04 16.01 4.55
CA THR A 585 -37.62 16.50 3.24
C THR A 585 -37.76 15.39 2.21
N ASN A 586 -38.15 15.77 1.00
CA ASN A 586 -38.16 14.88 -0.15
C ASN A 586 -37.63 15.63 -1.35
N GLU A 587 -36.42 15.27 -1.75
CA GLU A 587 -35.69 15.94 -2.81
C GLU A 587 -35.39 14.93 -3.91
N THR A 588 -35.59 15.35 -5.15
CA THR A 588 -35.17 14.60 -6.33
C THR A 588 -34.30 15.53 -7.15
N VAL A 589 -33.08 15.08 -7.42
CA VAL A 589 -32.06 15.80 -8.15
C VAL A 589 -31.70 15.01 -9.40
N VAL A 590 -31.83 15.64 -10.56
CA VAL A 590 -31.35 15.12 -11.84
C VAL A 590 -30.11 15.91 -12.21
N GLN A 591 -28.99 15.23 -12.42
CA GLN A 591 -27.74 15.84 -12.84
C GLN A 591 -27.30 15.27 -14.18
N MET A 592 -26.82 16.14 -15.06
CA MET A 592 -26.22 15.80 -16.33
C MET A 592 -24.94 16.61 -16.45
N SER A 593 -23.83 15.99 -16.86
CA SER A 593 -22.58 16.69 -17.14
C SER A 593 -21.87 16.09 -18.33
N ILE A 594 -21.30 16.95 -19.16
CA ILE A 594 -20.46 16.60 -20.29
C ILE A 594 -19.14 17.34 -20.11
N SER A 595 -18.01 16.65 -20.19
CA SER A 595 -16.69 17.29 -20.23
C SER A 595 -15.90 16.85 -21.45
N PHE A 596 -15.23 17.81 -22.10
CA PHE A 596 -14.39 17.54 -23.25
C PHE A 596 -13.04 18.26 -23.12
N PRO A 597 -11.91 17.57 -23.38
CA PRO A 597 -10.60 18.21 -23.42
C PRO A 597 -10.49 19.09 -24.68
N LEU A 598 -9.91 20.28 -24.54
CA LEU A 598 -9.72 21.25 -25.64
C LEU A 598 -8.50 20.92 -26.51
N GLY A 599 -7.75 19.86 -26.18
CA GLY A 599 -6.54 19.43 -26.91
C GLY A 599 -6.19 17.97 -26.64
N GLY A 600 -5.19 17.46 -27.35
CA GLY A 600 -4.70 16.08 -27.23
C GLY A 600 -3.53 15.88 -26.28
N SER A 601 -2.95 16.95 -25.73
CA SER A 601 -1.86 16.83 -24.76
C SER A 601 -2.40 16.48 -23.37
N PRO A 602 -1.63 15.77 -22.51
CA PRO A 602 -2.02 15.52 -21.12
C PRO A 602 -2.26 16.78 -20.28
N GLN A 603 -1.77 17.94 -20.75
CA GLN A 603 -1.89 19.25 -20.11
C GLN A 603 -3.03 20.09 -20.70
N ALA A 604 -3.77 19.55 -21.68
CA ALA A 604 -4.81 20.30 -22.35
C ALA A 604 -5.91 20.70 -21.35
N PRO A 605 -6.33 21.97 -21.32
CA PRO A 605 -7.47 22.38 -20.51
C PRO A 605 -8.72 21.63 -20.96
N TYR A 606 -9.64 21.40 -20.05
CA TYR A 606 -10.94 20.82 -20.35
C TYR A 606 -12.04 21.81 -20.00
N ILE A 607 -13.12 21.72 -20.75
CA ILE A 607 -14.35 22.44 -20.47
C ILE A 607 -15.42 21.42 -20.11
N SER A 608 -16.19 21.73 -19.07
CA SER A 608 -17.34 20.93 -18.67
C SER A 608 -18.60 21.76 -18.63
N ALA A 609 -19.70 21.21 -19.10
CA ALA A 609 -21.02 21.80 -19.02
C ALA A 609 -21.95 20.82 -18.33
N GLY A 610 -22.76 21.29 -17.40
CA GLY A 610 -23.70 20.46 -16.67
C GLY A 610 -24.99 21.19 -16.33
N ALA A 611 -26.03 20.41 -16.15
CA ALA A 611 -27.32 20.86 -15.65
C ALA A 611 -27.69 20.01 -14.45
N VAL A 612 -28.05 20.67 -13.36
CA VAL A 612 -28.58 20.03 -12.16
C VAL A 612 -29.96 20.61 -11.91
N ASN A 613 -30.97 19.77 -11.81
CA ASN A 613 -32.33 20.19 -11.49
C ASN A 613 -32.78 19.50 -10.20
N SER A 614 -33.06 20.29 -9.17
CA SER A 614 -33.64 19.81 -7.92
C SER A 614 -35.09 20.27 -7.81
N ARG A 615 -35.93 19.41 -7.21
CA ARG A 615 -37.31 19.78 -6.86
C ARG A 615 -37.39 20.97 -5.89
N VAL A 616 -36.37 21.19 -5.07
CA VAL A 616 -36.34 22.25 -4.05
C VAL A 616 -35.65 23.51 -4.56
N SER A 617 -34.49 23.38 -5.21
CA SER A 617 -33.69 24.54 -5.65
C SER A 617 -33.86 24.91 -7.13
N GLY A 618 -34.72 24.20 -7.87
CA GLY A 618 -34.93 24.40 -9.31
C GLY A 618 -33.73 23.95 -10.16
N ALA A 619 -33.74 24.35 -11.43
CA ALA A 619 -32.66 24.07 -12.37
C ALA A 619 -31.49 25.03 -12.17
N SER A 620 -30.27 24.49 -12.26
CA SER A 620 -29.02 25.23 -12.31
C SER A 620 -28.16 24.69 -13.44
N TYR A 621 -27.63 25.60 -14.24
CA TYR A 621 -26.74 25.29 -15.36
C TYR A 621 -25.34 25.77 -14.99
N GLN A 622 -24.33 24.92 -15.16
CA GLN A 622 -22.94 25.25 -14.86
C GLN A 622 -22.07 24.97 -16.08
N THR A 623 -21.14 25.87 -16.36
CA THR A 623 -20.09 25.69 -17.36
C THR A 623 -18.77 26.04 -16.70
N SER A 624 -17.81 25.13 -16.72
CA SER A 624 -16.49 25.32 -16.13
C SER A 624 -15.37 25.09 -17.14
N LEU A 625 -14.32 25.90 -17.04
CA LEU A 625 -13.06 25.75 -17.74
C LEU A 625 -11.98 25.51 -16.69
N ALA A 626 -11.24 24.42 -16.80
CA ALA A 626 -10.16 24.13 -15.87
C ALA A 626 -8.94 23.51 -16.57
N GLY A 627 -7.77 23.72 -15.98
CA GLY A 627 -6.52 23.22 -16.52
C GLY A 627 -5.36 23.36 -15.55
N VAL A 628 -4.18 22.94 -16.00
CA VAL A 628 -2.91 23.09 -15.29
C VAL A 628 -1.95 23.98 -16.10
N MET A 629 -1.05 24.66 -15.41
CA MET A 629 -0.06 25.58 -15.99
C MET A 629 1.33 25.29 -15.42
N GLY A 630 2.35 25.50 -16.25
CA GLY A 630 3.77 25.29 -15.91
C GLY A 630 4.25 23.88 -16.26
N ASP A 631 5.55 23.76 -16.52
CA ASP A 631 6.18 22.50 -16.95
C ASP A 631 6.09 21.40 -15.89
N ASP A 632 6.07 21.80 -14.61
CA ASP A 632 5.91 20.92 -13.45
C ASP A 632 4.44 20.66 -13.05
N GLN A 633 3.49 21.24 -13.79
CA GLN A 633 2.04 21.14 -13.56
C GLN A 633 1.64 21.46 -12.10
N SER A 634 2.39 22.33 -11.44
CA SER A 634 2.17 22.68 -10.03
C SER A 634 1.13 23.77 -9.82
N SER A 635 0.69 24.44 -10.89
CA SER A 635 -0.39 25.44 -10.86
C SER A 635 -1.64 24.88 -11.51
N SER A 636 -2.78 24.86 -10.82
CA SER A 636 -4.09 24.57 -11.42
C SER A 636 -5.01 25.78 -11.33
N TYR A 637 -5.88 25.93 -12.32
CA TYR A 637 -6.87 27.01 -12.39
C TYR A 637 -8.23 26.46 -12.77
N SER A 638 -9.29 27.09 -12.27
CA SER A 638 -10.66 26.88 -12.73
C SER A 638 -11.41 28.19 -12.84
N MET A 639 -12.31 28.27 -13.82
CA MET A 639 -13.29 29.34 -13.97
C MET A 639 -14.65 28.69 -14.18
N ASP A 640 -15.64 29.05 -13.38
CA ASP A 640 -16.98 28.50 -13.48
C ASP A 640 -18.01 29.62 -13.64
N PHE A 641 -18.97 29.36 -14.51
CA PHE A 641 -20.16 30.17 -14.70
C PHE A 641 -21.37 29.32 -14.37
N ALA A 642 -22.16 29.73 -13.39
CA ALA A 642 -23.38 29.04 -13.00
C ALA A 642 -24.59 29.98 -13.07
N ARG A 643 -25.72 29.48 -13.57
CA ARG A 643 -27.02 30.18 -13.55
C ARG A 643 -28.02 29.35 -12.77
N SER A 644 -28.62 29.92 -11.74
CA SER A 644 -29.75 29.31 -11.03
C SER A 644 -31.06 29.88 -11.56
N GLU A 645 -31.98 29.03 -12.00
CA GLU A 645 -33.31 29.45 -12.46
C GLU A 645 -34.21 29.91 -11.31
N GLN A 646 -34.07 29.31 -10.11
CA GLN A 646 -34.89 29.65 -8.95
C GLN A 646 -34.58 31.05 -8.42
N THR A 647 -33.28 31.40 -8.28
CA THR A 647 -32.89 32.74 -7.83
C THR A 647 -32.75 33.74 -8.99
N LYS A 648 -32.73 33.24 -10.24
CA LYS A 648 -32.40 34.01 -11.46
C LYS A 648 -31.03 34.70 -11.38
N GLU A 649 -30.15 34.21 -10.50
CA GLU A 649 -28.82 34.77 -10.27
C GLU A 649 -27.78 34.03 -11.14
N ASN A 650 -26.85 34.81 -11.68
CA ASN A 650 -25.66 34.29 -12.35
C ASN A 650 -24.47 34.40 -11.39
N THR A 651 -23.83 33.29 -11.09
CA THR A 651 -22.62 33.22 -10.28
C THR A 651 -21.41 33.00 -11.18
N PHE A 652 -20.40 33.83 -11.01
CA PHE A 652 -19.08 33.63 -11.63
C PHE A 652 -18.09 33.28 -10.52
N SER A 653 -17.38 32.17 -10.66
CA SER A 653 -16.31 31.77 -9.75
C SER A 653 -15.00 31.55 -10.48
N GLY A 654 -13.91 31.79 -9.76
CA GLY A 654 -12.56 31.47 -10.21
C GLY A 654 -11.76 30.90 -9.07
N SER A 655 -10.89 29.93 -9.35
CA SER A 655 -9.94 29.40 -8.39
C SER A 655 -8.55 29.25 -9.01
N LEU A 656 -7.54 29.43 -8.17
CA LEU A 656 -6.13 29.24 -8.49
C LEU A 656 -5.48 28.47 -7.35
N GLN A 657 -4.77 27.40 -7.66
CA GLN A 657 -4.00 26.64 -6.69
C GLN A 657 -2.56 26.50 -7.18
N LYS A 658 -1.60 26.74 -6.28
CA LYS A 658 -0.17 26.57 -6.52
C LYS A 658 0.42 25.63 -5.47
N ARG A 659 1.06 24.55 -5.91
CA ARG A 659 1.82 23.64 -5.06
C ARG A 659 3.30 24.04 -5.07
N LEU A 660 3.77 24.67 -4.00
CA LEU A 660 5.18 24.99 -3.79
C LEU A 660 5.88 23.82 -3.09
N PRO A 661 7.23 23.73 -3.15
CA PRO A 661 7.99 22.69 -2.44
C PRO A 661 7.76 22.67 -0.93
N SER A 662 7.44 23.83 -0.33
CA SER A 662 7.27 24.00 1.12
C SER A 662 5.81 24.11 1.58
N THR A 663 4.86 24.41 0.68
CA THR A 663 3.45 24.60 1.02
C THR A 663 2.58 24.58 -0.23
N SER A 664 1.32 24.20 -0.10
CA SER A 664 0.30 24.46 -1.11
C SER A 664 -0.50 25.71 -0.75
N LEU A 665 -0.80 26.54 -1.74
CA LEU A 665 -1.61 27.74 -1.61
C LEU A 665 -2.78 27.62 -2.57
N SER A 666 -4.00 27.90 -2.11
CA SER A 666 -5.17 28.03 -2.98
C SER A 666 -5.88 29.35 -2.70
N SER A 667 -6.43 29.95 -3.74
CA SER A 667 -7.27 31.12 -3.64
C SER A 667 -8.49 30.94 -4.54
N SER A 668 -9.66 31.33 -4.06
CA SER A 668 -10.87 31.32 -4.87
C SER A 668 -11.72 32.54 -4.58
N ALA A 669 -12.51 32.91 -5.57
CA ALA A 669 -13.34 34.08 -5.56
C ALA A 669 -14.64 33.74 -6.29
N SER A 670 -15.78 34.14 -5.74
CA SER A 670 -17.04 34.02 -6.47
C SER A 670 -17.96 35.20 -6.24
N ARG A 671 -18.66 35.60 -7.30
CA ARG A 671 -19.55 36.75 -7.33
C ARG A 671 -20.90 36.35 -7.90
N SER A 672 -21.95 36.66 -7.15
CA SER A 672 -23.36 36.60 -7.56
C SER A 672 -23.99 37.99 -7.33
N PRO A 673 -25.14 38.33 -7.93
CA PRO A 673 -25.87 39.56 -7.58
C PRO A 673 -26.15 39.70 -6.08
N GLY A 674 -26.43 38.60 -5.37
CA GLY A 674 -26.75 38.61 -3.94
C GLY A 674 -25.56 38.52 -2.97
N TYR A 675 -24.36 38.16 -3.45
CA TYR A 675 -23.19 38.03 -2.59
C TYR A 675 -21.86 38.06 -3.36
N TRP A 676 -20.79 38.42 -2.64
CA TRP A 676 -19.42 38.17 -3.06
C TRP A 676 -18.71 37.40 -1.96
N GLN A 677 -17.90 36.42 -2.32
CA GLN A 677 -17.04 35.70 -1.39
C GLN A 677 -15.63 35.52 -1.96
N GLY A 678 -14.68 35.43 -1.05
CA GLY A 678 -13.29 35.09 -1.33
C GLY A 678 -12.78 34.10 -0.28
N SER A 679 -11.94 33.18 -0.71
CA SER A 679 -11.25 32.26 0.19
C SER A 679 -9.78 32.16 -0.17
N THR A 680 -8.93 31.95 0.84
CA THR A 680 -7.51 31.65 0.65
C THR A 680 -7.12 30.58 1.65
N SER A 681 -6.48 29.52 1.18
CA SER A 681 -6.01 28.44 2.02
C SER A 681 -4.52 28.17 1.84
N ALA A 682 -3.84 27.85 2.94
CA ALA A 682 -2.45 27.45 2.96
C ALA A 682 -2.31 26.13 3.71
N ARG A 683 -1.72 25.13 3.05
CA ARG A 683 -1.59 23.77 3.60
C ARG A 683 -0.19 23.21 3.36
N GLY A 684 0.48 22.84 4.44
CA GLY A 684 1.85 22.31 4.41
C GLY A 684 2.23 21.69 5.75
N ALA A 685 3.53 21.50 5.95
CA ALA A 685 4.07 20.91 7.16
C ALA A 685 5.40 21.55 7.59
N VAL A 686 5.66 21.47 8.90
CA VAL A 686 6.94 21.83 9.50
C VAL A 686 7.46 20.61 10.25
N ALA A 687 8.71 20.23 10.02
CA ALA A 687 9.38 19.15 10.75
C ALA A 687 10.60 19.67 11.51
N PHE A 688 10.74 19.21 12.76
CA PHE A 688 11.80 19.53 13.71
C PHE A 688 12.63 18.26 13.96
N HIS A 689 13.87 18.24 13.49
CA HIS A 689 14.76 17.09 13.55
C HIS A 689 16.16 17.50 14.02
N SER A 690 17.05 16.51 14.19
CA SER A 690 18.45 16.72 14.60
C SER A 690 19.24 17.68 13.71
N GLY A 691 18.79 17.86 12.48
CA GLY A 691 19.37 18.73 11.47
C GLY A 691 18.80 20.15 11.39
N GLY A 692 17.79 20.50 12.19
CA GLY A 692 17.13 21.80 12.16
C GLY A 692 15.62 21.73 11.88
N VAL A 693 15.13 22.68 11.10
CA VAL A 693 13.71 22.80 10.72
C VAL A 693 13.58 22.76 9.21
N THR A 694 12.77 21.82 8.70
CA THR A 694 12.47 21.69 7.28
C THR A 694 10.98 21.89 7.04
N LEU A 695 10.65 22.71 6.05
CA LEU A 695 9.28 22.91 5.56
C LEU A 695 9.00 21.97 4.40
N GLY A 696 7.75 21.55 4.24
CA GLY A 696 7.41 20.64 3.16
C GLY A 696 5.91 20.57 2.87
N PRO A 697 5.55 19.76 1.86
CA PRO A 697 4.16 19.42 1.62
C PRO A 697 3.52 18.78 2.86
N TYR A 698 2.19 18.78 2.90
CA TYR A 698 1.43 18.16 3.98
C TYR A 698 1.83 16.69 4.16
N LEU A 699 2.29 16.32 5.35
CA LEU A 699 2.78 14.98 5.66
C LEU A 699 1.62 14.04 5.95
N SER A 700 1.72 12.79 5.49
CA SER A 700 0.92 11.69 6.00
C SER A 700 1.46 11.20 7.34
N ASP A 701 0.79 10.23 7.97
CA ASP A 701 1.29 9.66 9.23
C ASP A 701 2.69 9.05 9.09
N THR A 702 3.01 8.45 7.93
CA THR A 702 4.32 7.84 7.63
C THR A 702 5.02 8.63 6.54
N PHE A 703 6.20 9.18 6.83
CA PHE A 703 6.90 10.07 5.91
C PHE A 703 8.42 9.90 6.00
N ALA A 704 9.16 10.51 5.07
CA ALA A 704 10.63 10.48 5.10
C ALA A 704 11.22 11.88 5.26
N LEU A 705 12.33 11.96 5.99
CA LEU A 705 13.24 13.10 5.99
C LEU A 705 14.46 12.73 5.17
N ILE A 706 14.70 13.44 4.08
CA ILE A 706 15.91 13.26 3.27
C ILE A 706 17.02 14.14 3.82
N GLU A 707 18.22 13.60 3.98
CA GLU A 707 19.46 14.35 4.18
C GLU A 707 20.36 14.15 2.95
N ALA A 708 20.62 15.23 2.21
CA ALA A 708 21.54 15.27 1.08
C ALA A 708 22.29 16.61 1.10
N LYS A 709 23.38 16.68 1.89
CA LYS A 709 24.14 17.92 2.10
C LYS A 709 24.78 18.40 0.80
N GLY A 710 24.68 19.69 0.48
CA GLY A 710 25.21 20.24 -0.77
C GLY A 710 24.31 20.00 -2.01
N ALA A 711 23.36 19.06 -1.98
CA ALA A 711 22.45 18.78 -3.09
C ALA A 711 21.25 19.73 -3.16
N SER A 712 21.43 21.00 -2.78
CA SER A 712 20.35 22.01 -2.80
C SER A 712 19.76 22.13 -4.20
N GLY A 713 18.42 22.15 -4.30
CA GLY A 713 17.71 22.24 -5.57
C GLY A 713 17.34 20.90 -6.21
N ALA A 714 17.97 19.79 -5.78
CA ALA A 714 17.62 18.44 -6.25
C ALA A 714 16.14 18.16 -6.03
N LYS A 715 15.50 17.56 -7.04
CA LYS A 715 14.08 17.23 -6.99
C LYS A 715 13.87 15.88 -6.33
N VAL A 716 12.89 15.80 -5.45
CA VAL A 716 12.46 14.54 -4.85
C VAL A 716 11.41 13.91 -5.74
N MET A 717 11.73 12.76 -6.34
CA MET A 717 10.78 12.04 -7.20
C MET A 717 9.56 11.60 -6.38
N TYR A 718 8.37 11.80 -6.96
CA TYR A 718 7.08 11.58 -6.29
C TYR A 718 6.88 12.38 -4.96
N GLY A 719 7.75 13.34 -4.67
CA GLY A 719 7.72 14.17 -3.45
C GLY A 719 6.70 15.31 -3.48
N GLN A 720 5.72 15.29 -4.38
CA GLN A 720 4.72 16.36 -4.57
C GLN A 720 5.34 17.76 -4.81
N GLY A 721 6.48 17.82 -5.50
CA GLY A 721 7.20 19.06 -5.77
C GLY A 721 8.23 19.45 -4.71
N ALA A 722 8.44 18.61 -3.68
CA ALA A 722 9.52 18.78 -2.72
C ALA A 722 10.90 18.82 -3.41
N LYS A 723 11.76 19.72 -2.92
CA LYS A 723 13.15 19.86 -3.34
C LYS A 723 14.03 19.93 -2.11
N ILE A 724 15.29 19.51 -2.27
CA ILE A 724 16.30 19.67 -1.22
C ILE A 724 16.51 21.16 -0.97
N ASP A 725 16.32 21.58 0.28
CA ASP A 725 16.51 22.95 0.72
C ASP A 725 18.00 23.32 0.79
N ARG A 726 18.26 24.60 1.04
CA ARG A 726 19.63 25.14 1.20
C ARG A 726 20.42 24.49 2.35
N PHE A 727 19.75 23.83 3.29
CA PHE A 727 20.38 23.14 4.42
C PHE A 727 20.64 21.65 4.11
N GLY A 728 20.27 21.19 2.91
CA GLY A 728 20.45 19.81 2.46
C GLY A 728 19.36 18.86 2.95
N TYR A 729 18.13 19.35 3.21
CA TYR A 729 17.01 18.52 3.66
C TYR A 729 15.75 18.66 2.81
N ALA A 730 14.95 17.61 2.74
CA ALA A 730 13.61 17.65 2.17
C ALA A 730 12.69 16.66 2.89
N LEU A 731 11.38 16.91 2.80
CA LEU A 731 10.36 16.01 3.31
C LEU A 731 9.66 15.26 2.18
N VAL A 732 9.63 13.94 2.27
CA VAL A 732 8.80 13.07 1.42
C VAL A 732 7.45 12.91 2.10
N PRO A 733 6.34 13.45 1.54
CA PRO A 733 5.08 13.57 2.28
C PRO A 733 4.42 12.24 2.64
N THR A 734 4.67 11.18 1.88
CA THR A 734 3.97 9.90 2.07
C THR A 734 4.90 8.73 1.78
N LEU A 735 4.89 7.76 2.70
CA LEU A 735 5.47 6.43 2.52
C LEU A 735 4.40 5.40 2.83
N THR A 736 4.46 4.26 2.15
CA THR A 736 3.58 3.13 2.49
C THR A 736 4.22 2.29 3.59
N PRO A 737 3.57 2.11 4.75
CA PRO A 737 4.14 1.34 5.84
C PRO A 737 4.18 -0.16 5.54
N TYR A 738 5.14 -0.84 6.16
CA TYR A 738 5.43 -2.27 6.04
C TYR A 738 5.73 -2.72 4.60
N ARG A 739 6.14 -1.78 3.74
CA ARG A 739 6.52 -2.03 2.35
C ARG A 739 7.85 -1.36 2.08
N TYR A 740 8.60 -1.91 1.12
CA TYR A 740 9.75 -1.21 0.57
C TYR A 740 9.27 0.01 -0.22
N ASN A 741 9.78 1.17 0.15
CA ASN A 741 9.58 2.44 -0.54
C ASN A 741 10.91 2.84 -1.13
N THR A 742 10.90 3.06 -2.44
CA THR A 742 12.05 3.59 -3.17
C THR A 742 11.96 5.11 -3.18
N ILE A 743 12.99 5.77 -2.66
CA ILE A 743 13.15 7.22 -2.67
C ILE A 743 14.27 7.54 -3.64
N THR A 744 13.97 8.36 -4.64
CA THR A 744 14.90 8.75 -5.70
C THR A 744 15.06 10.27 -5.71
N LEU A 745 16.30 10.72 -5.81
CA LEU A 745 16.65 12.12 -6.03
C LEU A 745 17.04 12.31 -7.48
N ASP A 746 16.38 13.28 -8.13
CA ASP A 746 16.75 13.75 -9.45
C ASP A 746 17.72 14.93 -9.28
N PRO A 747 18.97 14.83 -9.79
CA PRO A 747 19.97 15.88 -9.66
C PRO A 747 19.64 17.15 -10.46
N ASP A 748 18.59 17.14 -11.29
CA ASP A 748 18.17 18.32 -12.03
C ASP A 748 17.84 19.51 -11.11
N GLY A 749 18.58 20.60 -11.30
CA GLY A 749 18.51 21.81 -10.47
C GLY A 749 19.51 21.85 -9.30
N MET A 750 20.38 20.84 -9.14
CA MET A 750 21.52 20.89 -8.22
C MET A 750 22.64 21.81 -8.71
N ASP A 751 23.48 22.28 -7.79
CA ASP A 751 24.77 22.90 -8.11
C ASP A 751 25.69 21.88 -8.82
N PHE A 752 26.29 22.26 -9.95
CA PHE A 752 27.22 21.41 -10.71
C PHE A 752 28.48 21.02 -9.92
N ASN A 753 28.81 21.79 -8.88
CA ASN A 753 29.89 21.50 -7.94
C ASN A 753 29.52 20.41 -6.93
N THR A 754 28.32 19.82 -6.98
CA THR A 754 27.94 18.69 -6.13
C THR A 754 27.40 17.53 -6.97
N GLU A 755 27.74 16.31 -6.56
CA GLU A 755 27.26 15.08 -7.17
C GLU A 755 26.61 14.18 -6.13
N LEU A 756 25.58 13.44 -6.56
CA LEU A 756 24.96 12.39 -5.78
C LEU A 756 25.69 11.07 -6.04
N GLN A 757 26.28 10.45 -5.01
CA GLN A 757 26.87 9.11 -5.14
C GLN A 757 25.79 8.02 -5.23
N ASP A 758 24.72 8.22 -4.48
CA ASP A 758 23.55 7.36 -4.47
C ASP A 758 22.39 8.19 -5.07
N GLY A 759 21.76 7.76 -6.16
CA GLY A 759 20.56 8.42 -6.71
C GLY A 759 19.25 7.87 -6.14
N GLU A 760 19.30 6.66 -5.57
CA GLU A 760 18.14 5.92 -5.11
C GLU A 760 18.43 5.18 -3.79
N ARG A 761 17.45 5.15 -2.88
CA ARG A 761 17.49 4.39 -1.64
C ARG A 761 16.16 3.71 -1.37
N GLN A 762 16.22 2.47 -0.91
CA GLN A 762 15.04 1.69 -0.54
C GLN A 762 14.93 1.57 0.99
N ILE A 763 13.74 1.82 1.55
CA ILE A 763 13.48 1.75 2.99
C ILE A 763 12.12 1.11 3.30
N ALA A 764 11.98 0.47 4.46
CA ALA A 764 10.70 -0.09 4.91
C ALA A 764 10.27 0.48 6.28
N PRO A 765 9.32 1.42 6.33
CA PRO A 765 8.88 2.06 7.58
C PRO A 765 7.82 1.24 8.33
N TYR A 766 7.79 1.33 9.66
CA TYR A 766 6.58 0.99 10.43
C TYR A 766 5.46 2.03 10.25
N ALA A 767 4.20 1.68 10.47
CA ALA A 767 3.07 2.60 10.30
C ALA A 767 3.10 3.84 11.19
N GLY A 768 3.40 5.01 10.65
CA GLY A 768 3.48 6.26 11.40
C GLY A 768 4.90 6.65 11.80
N SER A 769 5.91 5.90 11.34
CA SER A 769 7.31 6.29 11.51
C SER A 769 7.69 7.47 10.61
N ALA A 770 8.74 8.18 11.01
CA ALA A 770 9.38 9.19 10.17
C ALA A 770 10.83 8.78 9.92
N VAL A 771 11.12 8.34 8.70
CA VAL A 771 12.40 7.70 8.40
C VAL A 771 13.37 8.71 7.83
N LYS A 772 14.55 8.82 8.44
CA LYS A 772 15.64 9.58 7.85
C LYS A 772 16.35 8.76 6.78
N VAL A 773 16.52 9.34 5.60
CA VAL A 773 17.22 8.73 4.47
C VAL A 773 18.37 9.63 4.05
N LYS A 774 19.59 9.13 4.22
CA LYS A 774 20.81 9.86 3.91
C LYS A 774 21.30 9.49 2.50
N PHE A 775 21.43 10.50 1.65
CA PHE A 775 22.09 10.41 0.35
C PHE A 775 23.49 11.00 0.48
N ARG A 776 24.47 10.24 0.04
CA ARG A 776 25.87 10.68 0.05
C ARG A 776 26.11 11.58 -1.16
N THR A 777 26.79 12.68 -0.89
CA THR A 777 27.13 13.70 -1.87
C THR A 777 28.64 13.92 -1.88
N LEU A 778 29.17 14.20 -3.06
CA LEU A 778 30.54 14.65 -3.26
C LEU A 778 30.50 16.10 -3.71
N SER A 779 31.12 16.99 -2.93
CA SER A 779 31.26 18.40 -3.30
C SER A 779 32.66 18.67 -3.85
N GLY A 780 32.75 19.51 -4.87
CA GLY A 780 33.98 19.88 -5.55
C GLY A 780 33.75 20.19 -7.03
N TYR A 781 34.66 20.95 -7.61
CA TYR A 781 34.63 21.33 -9.02
C TYR A 781 34.79 20.10 -9.91
N PRO A 782 33.83 19.83 -10.83
CA PRO A 782 33.93 18.69 -11.73
C PRO A 782 35.00 18.95 -12.79
N LEU A 783 36.04 18.14 -12.78
CA LEU A 783 37.19 18.23 -13.66
C LEU A 783 37.24 17.00 -14.57
N LEU A 784 37.45 17.24 -15.85
CA LEU A 784 37.88 16.23 -16.81
C LEU A 784 39.27 16.62 -17.30
N VAL A 785 40.29 15.94 -16.76
CA VAL A 785 41.69 16.24 -17.04
C VAL A 785 42.22 15.24 -18.06
N THR A 786 42.64 15.72 -19.23
CA THR A 786 43.45 14.92 -20.16
C THR A 786 44.90 15.00 -19.70
N VAL A 787 45.42 13.88 -19.22
CA VAL A 787 46.76 13.80 -18.65
C VAL A 787 47.76 13.37 -19.72
N LYS A 788 48.88 14.08 -19.82
CA LYS A 788 50.02 13.68 -20.65
C LYS A 788 51.29 13.62 -19.81
N LEU A 789 52.09 12.59 -19.97
CA LEU A 789 53.42 12.52 -19.36
C LEU A 789 54.38 13.51 -20.06
N SER A 790 55.49 13.83 -19.39
CA SER A 790 56.51 14.77 -19.90
C SER A 790 57.14 14.35 -21.22
N ASP A 791 57.11 13.05 -21.54
CA ASP A 791 57.57 12.47 -22.82
C ASP A 791 56.46 12.40 -23.89
N GLY A 792 55.24 12.86 -23.57
CA GLY A 792 54.07 12.83 -24.45
C GLY A 792 53.30 11.50 -24.44
N SER A 793 53.70 10.52 -23.65
CA SER A 793 52.99 9.24 -23.49
C SER A 793 51.72 9.38 -22.62
N GLN A 794 50.85 8.37 -22.71
CA GLN A 794 49.57 8.33 -21.99
C GLN A 794 49.69 7.61 -20.65
N VAL A 795 48.97 8.10 -19.65
CA VAL A 795 48.82 7.40 -18.37
C VAL A 795 47.90 6.20 -18.57
N PRO A 796 48.25 5.01 -18.06
CA PRO A 796 47.42 3.82 -18.23
C PRO A 796 46.05 3.97 -17.57
N MET A 797 45.04 3.34 -18.18
CA MET A 797 43.72 3.22 -17.59
C MET A 797 43.81 2.43 -16.28
N GLY A 798 43.09 2.88 -15.24
CA GLY A 798 43.15 2.30 -13.91
C GLY A 798 44.12 3.00 -12.96
N ALA A 799 44.89 3.99 -13.42
CA ALA A 799 45.71 4.83 -12.53
C ALA A 799 44.81 5.58 -11.55
N VAL A 800 45.12 5.48 -10.25
CA VAL A 800 44.35 6.11 -9.17
C VAL A 800 44.83 7.55 -8.99
N VAL A 801 43.90 8.49 -8.84
CA VAL A 801 44.19 9.91 -8.65
C VAL A 801 43.94 10.29 -7.20
N TYR A 802 44.96 10.82 -6.54
CA TYR A 802 44.92 11.30 -5.17
C TYR A 802 45.03 12.82 -5.10
N SER A 803 44.25 13.44 -4.23
CA SER A 803 44.49 14.83 -3.82
C SER A 803 45.68 14.89 -2.87
N THR A 804 46.60 15.83 -3.08
CA THR A 804 47.71 16.11 -2.15
C THR A 804 47.39 17.21 -1.15
N ILE A 805 46.23 17.88 -1.29
CA ILE A 805 45.80 18.94 -0.37
C ILE A 805 45.13 18.28 0.84
N GLY A 806 45.94 18.04 1.88
CA GLY A 806 45.55 17.52 3.19
C GLY A 806 46.54 17.87 4.30
N THR A 807 47.42 18.85 4.09
CA THR A 807 48.50 19.23 5.04
C THR A 807 48.32 20.64 5.57
N ALA A 808 47.16 20.96 6.15
CA ALA A 808 46.95 22.27 6.79
C ALA A 808 46.47 22.23 8.26
N ASP A 809 46.19 21.07 8.86
CA ASP A 809 45.81 21.02 10.30
C ASP A 809 46.34 19.80 11.11
N ASN A 810 47.29 19.02 10.57
CA ASN A 810 47.97 18.00 11.38
C ASN A 810 49.08 18.64 12.23
N LYS A 811 48.77 18.90 13.50
CA LYS A 811 49.74 19.27 14.54
C LYS A 811 50.51 18.09 15.14
N ASP A 812 50.30 16.87 14.67
CA ASP A 812 51.07 15.70 15.09
C ASP A 812 51.50 14.91 13.85
N GLY A 813 52.75 14.44 13.84
CA GLY A 813 53.49 13.92 12.69
C GLY A 813 53.04 12.58 12.11
N ASP A 814 51.75 12.45 11.79
CA ASP A 814 51.23 11.34 10.99
C ASP A 814 51.44 11.57 9.47
N ALA A 815 51.69 10.48 8.75
CA ALA A 815 51.94 10.46 7.31
C ALA A 815 50.81 11.15 6.49
N PRO A 816 51.13 11.80 5.36
CA PRO A 816 50.12 12.47 4.53
C PRO A 816 49.05 11.46 4.06
N GLN A 817 47.80 11.67 4.46
CA GLN A 817 46.68 10.87 3.99
C GLN A 817 46.34 11.29 2.55
N HIS A 818 46.68 10.44 1.59
CA HIS A 818 46.23 10.59 0.21
C HIS A 818 44.74 10.25 0.11
N VAL A 819 43.91 11.22 -0.29
CA VAL A 819 42.47 10.99 -0.52
C VAL A 819 42.27 10.65 -1.98
N GLU A 820 41.75 9.46 -2.28
CA GLU A 820 41.36 9.07 -3.64
C GLU A 820 40.18 9.92 -4.10
N ILE A 821 40.35 10.59 -5.24
CA ILE A 821 39.34 11.51 -5.81
C ILE A 821 38.90 11.13 -7.23
N GLY A 822 39.50 10.09 -7.82
CA GLY A 822 39.14 9.60 -9.14
C GLY A 822 40.12 8.57 -9.71
N MET A 823 39.87 8.17 -10.95
CA MET A 823 40.66 7.19 -11.69
C MET A 823 40.80 7.63 -13.15
N VAL A 824 41.94 7.30 -13.77
CA VAL A 824 42.17 7.51 -15.20
C VAL A 824 41.40 6.46 -16.02
N GLY A 825 40.51 6.94 -16.88
CA GLY A 825 39.75 6.14 -17.84
C GLY A 825 40.46 6.00 -19.19
N GLN A 826 39.66 5.78 -20.23
CA GLN A 826 40.17 5.68 -21.60
C GLN A 826 40.76 7.01 -22.07
N ALA A 827 41.70 6.94 -23.02
CA ALA A 827 42.38 8.10 -23.61
C ALA A 827 43.13 9.01 -22.62
N SER A 828 43.62 8.45 -21.50
CA SER A 828 44.36 9.20 -20.47
C SER A 828 43.53 10.34 -19.85
N GLN A 829 42.21 10.16 -19.73
CA GLN A 829 41.29 11.14 -19.15
C GLN A 829 40.88 10.73 -17.74
N ALA A 830 41.05 11.63 -16.78
CA ALA A 830 40.56 11.47 -15.42
C ALA A 830 39.35 12.37 -15.18
N TYR A 831 38.22 11.78 -14.76
CA TYR A 831 37.11 12.52 -14.18
C TYR A 831 37.26 12.52 -12.66
N LEU A 832 37.28 13.71 -12.06
CA LEU A 832 37.47 13.88 -10.63
C LEU A 832 36.77 15.15 -10.13
N ARG A 833 36.58 15.24 -8.81
CA ARG A 833 36.09 16.45 -8.16
C ARG A 833 37.16 17.02 -7.25
N ALA A 834 37.55 18.27 -7.52
CA ALA A 834 38.50 18.99 -6.69
C ALA A 834 37.80 19.90 -5.69
N GLU A 835 38.22 19.84 -4.43
CA GLU A 835 37.68 20.71 -3.37
C GLU A 835 38.09 22.19 -3.58
N HIS A 836 39.29 22.42 -4.11
CA HIS A 836 39.85 23.75 -4.31
C HIS A 836 39.98 24.11 -5.79
N ALA A 837 39.95 25.41 -6.09
CA ALA A 837 40.10 25.94 -7.45
C ALA A 837 41.48 25.66 -8.06
N SER A 838 42.51 25.50 -7.23
CA SER A 838 43.86 25.12 -7.66
C SER A 838 44.48 24.13 -6.68
N GLY A 839 45.41 23.32 -7.16
CA GLY A 839 46.05 22.28 -6.35
C GLY A 839 46.94 21.33 -7.12
N THR A 840 47.48 20.34 -6.41
CA THR A 840 48.34 19.30 -6.97
C THR A 840 47.70 17.92 -6.78
N LEU A 841 47.70 17.12 -7.84
CA LEU A 841 47.18 15.76 -7.89
C LEU A 841 48.33 14.77 -8.05
N LEU A 842 48.26 13.67 -7.31
CA LEU A 842 49.19 12.54 -7.43
C LEU A 842 48.50 11.40 -8.17
N LEU A 843 49.05 10.98 -9.30
CA LEU A 843 48.56 9.83 -10.06
C LEU A 843 49.49 8.65 -9.84
N VAL A 844 48.93 7.49 -9.49
CA VAL A 844 49.70 6.26 -9.20
C VAL A 844 49.11 5.10 -9.99
N TRP A 845 49.95 4.36 -10.72
CA TRP A 845 49.55 3.16 -11.48
C TRP A 845 50.42 1.93 -11.23
N GLY A 846 51.40 2.04 -10.33
CA GLY A 846 52.23 0.93 -9.89
C GLY A 846 53.09 1.32 -8.69
N ASP A 847 53.89 0.37 -8.19
CA ASP A 847 54.67 0.51 -6.96
C ASP A 847 56.06 1.11 -7.20
N ALA A 848 56.51 1.20 -8.45
CA ALA A 848 57.81 1.78 -8.77
C ALA A 848 57.77 3.32 -8.78
N VAL A 849 58.90 3.95 -8.50
CA VAL A 849 59.03 5.43 -8.41
C VAL A 849 58.61 6.13 -9.72
N ASN A 850 58.86 5.48 -10.87
CA ASN A 850 58.46 5.96 -12.20
C ASN A 850 57.02 5.62 -12.58
N GLU A 851 56.26 4.96 -11.70
CA GLU A 851 54.85 4.60 -11.88
C GLU A 851 53.91 5.53 -11.11
N SER A 852 54.40 6.74 -10.81
CA SER A 852 53.63 7.83 -10.25
C SER A 852 54.05 9.19 -10.85
N CYS A 853 53.13 10.15 -10.86
CA CYS A 853 53.42 11.51 -11.31
C CYS A 853 52.56 12.57 -10.61
N LEU A 854 53.08 13.80 -10.52
CA LEU A 854 52.38 14.95 -9.95
C LEU A 854 51.85 15.86 -11.06
N LEU A 855 50.65 16.37 -10.87
CA LEU A 855 49.93 17.23 -11.80
C LEU A 855 49.35 18.44 -11.08
N ASP A 856 49.78 19.63 -11.46
CA ASP A 856 49.22 20.88 -10.95
C ASP A 856 48.02 21.32 -11.81
N TYR A 857 46.97 21.81 -11.17
CA TYR A 857 45.81 22.40 -11.84
C TYR A 857 45.46 23.76 -11.22
N ASP A 858 44.96 24.67 -12.05
CA ASP A 858 44.42 25.96 -11.64
C ASP A 858 43.21 26.32 -12.51
N LEU A 859 42.05 26.51 -11.87
CA LEU A 859 40.80 26.88 -12.50
C LEU A 859 40.63 28.40 -12.64
N GLY A 860 41.54 29.20 -12.09
CA GLY A 860 41.47 30.66 -12.06
C GLY A 860 40.30 31.15 -11.19
N THR A 861 39.42 31.98 -11.75
CA THR A 861 38.14 32.33 -11.12
C THR A 861 37.06 31.34 -11.54
N PRO A 862 36.71 30.34 -10.71
CA PRO A 862 35.72 29.34 -11.08
C PRO A 862 34.34 29.97 -11.31
N ASN A 863 33.71 29.59 -12.42
CA ASN A 863 32.31 29.86 -12.71
C ASN A 863 31.43 28.71 -12.18
N ASN A 864 30.56 29.00 -11.22
CA ASN A 864 29.68 28.00 -10.61
C ASN A 864 28.60 27.46 -11.57
N ASP A 865 28.35 28.13 -12.71
CA ASP A 865 27.39 27.65 -13.71
C ASP A 865 28.02 26.67 -14.73
N LYS A 866 29.33 26.43 -14.66
CA LYS A 866 30.03 25.56 -15.60
C LYS A 866 29.87 24.10 -15.20
N GLN A 867 29.20 23.32 -16.04
CA GLN A 867 28.90 21.90 -15.79
C GLN A 867 30.14 21.01 -15.65
N LEU A 868 31.22 21.35 -16.35
CA LEU A 868 32.46 20.56 -16.39
C LEU A 868 33.64 21.44 -16.80
N TYR A 869 34.75 21.35 -16.06
CA TYR A 869 36.03 21.94 -16.41
C TYR A 869 36.87 20.94 -17.17
N LYS A 870 37.14 21.21 -18.45
CA LYS A 870 38.06 20.41 -19.25
C LYS A 870 39.44 21.04 -19.19
N LEU A 871 40.44 20.27 -18.78
CA LEU A 871 41.82 20.70 -18.68
C LEU A 871 42.72 19.72 -19.45
N ASP A 872 43.76 20.25 -20.07
CA ASP A 872 44.89 19.45 -20.54
C ASP A 872 46.08 19.80 -19.64
N ALA A 873 46.64 18.79 -18.97
CA ALA A 873 47.70 19.02 -17.99
C ALA A 873 48.84 18.02 -18.15
N LEU A 874 50.05 18.52 -17.91
CA LEU A 874 51.29 17.74 -17.94
C LEU A 874 51.52 17.13 -16.56
N CYS A 875 51.74 15.83 -16.51
CA CYS A 875 52.09 15.11 -15.30
C CYS A 875 53.62 14.91 -15.27
N VAL A 876 54.27 15.38 -14.22
CA VAL A 876 55.71 15.30 -14.05
C VAL A 876 56.01 14.13 -13.12
N VAL A 877 56.78 13.15 -13.62
CA VAL A 877 57.21 11.98 -12.83
C VAL A 877 58.08 12.47 -11.67
N THR A 878 57.78 12.00 -10.47
CA THR A 878 58.52 12.30 -9.23
C THR A 878 59.94 11.73 -9.32
N GLN A 879 60.91 12.55 -9.71
CA GLN A 879 62.33 12.23 -9.51
C GLN A 879 62.73 12.70 -8.11
N HIS A 880 62.87 11.75 -7.18
CA HIS A 880 63.62 11.97 -5.94
C HIS A 880 65.02 11.36 -6.04
#